data_AF-A0A142XF94-F1
#
_entry.id   AF-A0A142XF94-F1
#
_cell.length_a   1.000
_cell.length_b   1.000
_cell.length_c   1.000
_cell.angle_alpha   90.00
_cell.angle_beta   90.00
_cell.angle_gamma   90.00
#
_symmetry.space_group_name_H-M   'P 1'
#
loop_
_entity.id
_entity.type
_entity.pdbx_description
1 polymer ?
#
loop_
_entity_poly.entity_id
_entity_poly.type
_entity_poly.pdbx_seq_one_letter_code
_entity_poly.pdbx_strand_id
1 'polypeptide(L)'
;MRWCVVPLVAVLSLVAPSELIAAPPEARKLALPETPYKYADPKLPANFEERWVKALDTTPADNPTTDAGAALGRALFYDTRLSASDTVSCGTCHIQQNAFAEPRKVSVGHEGRRGDRNAMSLVNLRFARAGLFWDERAETLEEAVGLPVRSRIEMAGRDGPALLKALAVDARYGALFKAAFGTTEVTDERVRKALAQFIRSMVSCDSKYDRSASKVASVKDEFPNFTEEENRGKAVFLQHCNLCHHIGEGKHVAFFDMFRSLNNGLDPDANVLDGGRGDVTLNPTEVGQFRASSLRNVAVTGPYMHDGRFDTLEAVIAFYSTGVMRHPNAGAVGRFGFSAKDQSALVAFLKTLTDETFLTDPKFSDPWAGDAKPSAKLPLPAVAKSAEPKKRESVADRLARGVGLEAGEALPWLKGLDKNGDGTLDKGELEPLLAVLVKTRVGSLSLERGPRGGGGPAPKGPRPGAKGDTLLGDFDGDGTVDENESRAFGAMKRLTELGDGDGLRRLVRTDRFLGGFELTTDRAEAARKVLNAGRTDLARRVLALDLDTLGKMEKLTGADAVARYQGLVIDQQVAAVRTRTARDPDPRPVVERQVAQFDKNNDGQFSPDELTELATALDRLAGGFGCAAPEAIDMAQFTRRFVAYDPAGKGSVAVAKLPERLVDFAVRGDRNRDGILSPAEIDGFIRTSAFGQLLSEGIYVGGGFADALVRHADLVDELELPDETRKAVEELFAEHNRKLTVMKNETVADQFAKFRDAVGKKAPLAAKR
;
A
#
# COMPACT_ATOMS: atom_id res chain seq x y z
N MET A 1 -65.38 1.28 77.34
CA MET A 1 -65.60 1.49 75.90
C MET A 1 -64.44 0.86 75.15
N ARG A 2 -64.74 -0.12 74.29
CA ARG A 2 -63.79 -0.88 73.44
C ARG A 2 -63.05 0.07 72.51
N TRP A 3 -61.76 -0.15 72.25
CA TRP A 3 -61.15 -0.26 70.90
C TRP A 3 -59.85 -1.06 71.04
N CYS A 4 -59.74 -2.14 70.26
CA CYS A 4 -58.78 -3.22 70.40
C CYS A 4 -57.39 -2.89 69.81
N VAL A 5 -56.41 -3.48 70.48
CA VAL A 5 -54.97 -3.58 70.18
C VAL A 5 -54.73 -4.62 69.07
N VAL A 6 -53.69 -4.44 68.25
CA VAL A 6 -52.57 -5.39 68.00
C VAL A 6 -51.61 -4.80 66.93
N PRO A 7 -50.29 -4.78 67.17
CA PRO A 7 -49.28 -4.34 66.21
C PRO A 7 -48.79 -5.48 65.32
N LEU A 8 -48.49 -5.16 64.06
CA LEU A 8 -47.92 -6.06 63.05
C LEU A 8 -46.39 -6.13 63.23
N VAL A 9 -45.85 -7.31 63.53
CA VAL A 9 -44.42 -7.61 63.43
C VAL A 9 -44.20 -8.31 62.08
N ALA A 10 -43.40 -7.69 61.21
CA ALA A 10 -42.98 -8.26 59.94
C ALA A 10 -41.81 -9.23 60.14
N VAL A 11 -41.93 -10.45 59.61
CA VAL A 11 -40.84 -11.42 59.49
C VAL A 11 -40.58 -11.67 58.00
N LEU A 12 -39.33 -11.46 57.60
CA LEU A 12 -38.79 -11.68 56.25
C LEU A 12 -38.97 -13.14 55.78
N SER A 13 -39.26 -13.31 54.50
CA SER A 13 -38.90 -14.50 53.73
C SER A 13 -38.27 -14.06 52.42
N LEU A 14 -36.98 -14.41 52.24
CA LEU A 14 -36.19 -14.21 51.03
C LEU A 14 -36.64 -15.23 49.97
N VAL A 15 -37.14 -14.73 48.84
CA VAL A 15 -37.23 -15.49 47.58
C VAL A 15 -36.35 -14.74 46.58
N ALA A 16 -35.26 -15.37 46.15
CA ALA A 16 -34.45 -14.88 45.03
C ALA A 16 -35.24 -15.08 43.72
N PRO A 17 -35.25 -14.11 42.80
CA PRO A 17 -35.89 -14.28 41.50
C PRO A 17 -35.04 -15.22 40.64
N SER A 18 -35.68 -16.28 40.13
CA SER A 18 -35.12 -17.15 39.11
C SER A 18 -34.90 -16.34 37.83
N GLU A 19 -33.64 -16.10 37.47
CA GLU A 19 -33.29 -15.62 36.14
C GLU A 19 -33.74 -16.65 35.11
N LEU A 20 -34.57 -16.20 34.17
CA LEU A 20 -34.91 -16.94 32.96
C LEU A 20 -33.60 -17.13 32.16
N ILE A 21 -32.99 -18.31 32.27
CA ILE A 21 -31.94 -18.73 31.35
C ILE A 21 -32.61 -18.86 29.98
N ALA A 22 -32.32 -17.93 29.08
CA ALA A 22 -32.72 -18.03 27.68
C ALA A 22 -32.13 -19.33 27.10
N ALA A 23 -32.97 -20.12 26.41
CA ALA A 23 -32.52 -21.31 25.71
C ALA A 23 -31.40 -20.93 24.70
N PRO A 24 -30.37 -21.79 24.52
CA PRO A 24 -29.33 -21.54 23.54
C PRO A 24 -29.98 -21.40 22.14
N PRO A 25 -29.50 -20.45 21.31
CA PRO A 25 -30.02 -20.30 19.95
C PRO A 25 -29.92 -21.62 19.20
N GLU A 26 -30.97 -21.98 18.47
CA GLU A 26 -31.04 -23.20 17.66
C GLU A 26 -29.83 -23.27 16.72
N ALA A 27 -29.11 -24.40 16.71
CA ALA A 27 -27.83 -24.50 16.02
C ALA A 27 -28.00 -24.30 14.50
N ARG A 28 -27.29 -23.30 13.94
CA ARG A 28 -27.30 -23.04 12.48
C ARG A 28 -26.99 -24.31 11.70
N LYS A 29 -27.76 -24.56 10.63
CA LYS A 29 -27.64 -25.72 9.76
C LYS A 29 -26.74 -25.39 8.57
N LEU A 30 -25.63 -26.12 8.40
CA LEU A 30 -24.78 -26.01 7.23
C LEU A 30 -25.46 -26.71 6.03
N ALA A 31 -25.70 -25.95 4.96
CA ALA A 31 -26.26 -26.40 3.70
C ALA A 31 -25.24 -26.19 2.57
N LEU A 32 -24.39 -27.18 2.35
CA LEU A 32 -23.52 -27.25 1.18
C LEU A 32 -24.13 -28.18 0.13
N PRO A 33 -23.93 -27.92 -1.18
CA PRO A 33 -24.36 -28.85 -2.21
C PRO A 33 -23.60 -30.18 -2.09
N GLU A 34 -24.23 -31.29 -2.47
CA GLU A 34 -23.60 -32.63 -2.44
C GLU A 34 -22.31 -32.67 -3.26
N THR A 35 -22.33 -32.04 -4.44
CA THR A 35 -21.14 -31.77 -5.25
C THR A 35 -20.72 -30.32 -5.03
N PRO A 36 -19.48 -30.06 -4.57
CA PRO A 36 -18.98 -28.70 -4.44
C PRO A 36 -19.11 -27.91 -5.75
N TYR A 37 -19.37 -26.61 -5.64
CA TYR A 37 -19.23 -25.71 -6.79
C TYR A 37 -17.81 -25.75 -7.34
N LYS A 38 -17.66 -25.42 -8.62
CA LYS A 38 -16.34 -25.29 -9.25
C LYS A 38 -15.69 -23.98 -8.84
N TYR A 39 -14.69 -24.07 -7.98
CA TYR A 39 -13.81 -22.99 -7.55
C TYR A 39 -12.43 -23.11 -8.19
N ALA A 40 -11.95 -24.34 -8.42
CA ALA A 40 -10.74 -24.62 -9.15
C ALA A 40 -10.91 -24.31 -10.65
N ASP A 41 -9.86 -23.79 -11.27
CA ASP A 41 -9.79 -23.51 -12.71
C ASP A 41 -11.03 -22.80 -13.28
N PRO A 42 -11.40 -21.60 -12.75
CA PRO A 42 -12.52 -20.85 -13.29
C PRO A 42 -12.27 -20.58 -14.77
N LYS A 43 -13.32 -20.70 -15.60
CA LYS A 43 -13.24 -20.32 -17.01
C LYS A 43 -13.15 -18.79 -17.09
N LEU A 44 -11.93 -18.28 -17.14
CA LEU A 44 -11.68 -16.85 -17.26
C LEU A 44 -11.85 -16.40 -18.71
N PRO A 45 -12.33 -15.17 -18.97
CA PRO A 45 -12.39 -14.65 -20.33
C PRO A 45 -10.98 -14.38 -20.88
N ALA A 46 -10.84 -14.28 -22.21
CA ALA A 46 -9.54 -14.24 -22.90
C ALA A 46 -8.60 -13.13 -22.40
N ASN A 47 -9.15 -12.01 -21.96
CA ASN A 47 -8.40 -10.89 -21.38
C ASN A 47 -7.72 -11.23 -20.03
N PHE A 48 -8.18 -12.24 -19.31
CA PHE A 48 -7.55 -12.79 -18.10
C PHE A 48 -6.55 -13.91 -18.39
N GLU A 49 -6.59 -14.49 -19.59
CA GLU A 49 -5.71 -15.59 -20.00
C GLU A 49 -4.34 -15.12 -20.52
N GLU A 50 -4.16 -13.80 -20.62
CA GLU A 50 -2.93 -13.14 -21.03
C GLU A 50 -1.73 -13.52 -20.13
N ARG A 51 -0.56 -13.71 -20.74
CA ARG A 51 0.65 -14.20 -20.05
C ARG A 51 1.00 -13.37 -18.81
N TRP A 52 0.86 -12.05 -18.90
CA TRP A 52 1.21 -11.16 -17.79
C TRP A 52 0.17 -11.21 -16.66
N VAL A 53 -1.12 -11.45 -16.94
CA VAL A 53 -2.17 -11.62 -15.92
C VAL A 53 -1.93 -12.92 -15.15
N LYS A 54 -1.59 -14.00 -15.85
CA LYS A 54 -1.19 -15.27 -15.22
C LYS A 54 0.02 -15.09 -14.30
N ALA A 55 0.95 -14.20 -14.64
CA ALA A 55 2.09 -13.88 -13.80
C ALA A 55 1.75 -13.07 -12.54
N LEU A 56 0.53 -12.51 -12.45
CA LEU A 56 0.04 -11.84 -11.24
C LEU A 56 -0.66 -12.78 -10.27
N ASP A 57 -0.96 -14.02 -10.67
CA ASP A 57 -1.59 -15.00 -9.80
C ASP A 57 -0.67 -15.32 -8.61
N THR A 58 -1.08 -14.93 -7.41
CA THR A 58 -0.34 -15.13 -6.16
C THR A 58 -0.74 -16.42 -5.44
N THR A 59 -1.38 -17.35 -6.14
CA THR A 59 -1.69 -18.68 -5.58
C THR A 59 -0.40 -19.44 -5.29
N PRO A 60 -0.10 -19.76 -4.01
CA PRO A 60 1.13 -20.43 -3.66
C PRO A 60 1.05 -21.92 -4.02
N ALA A 61 2.19 -22.51 -4.39
CA ALA A 61 2.27 -23.90 -4.85
C ALA A 61 1.86 -24.91 -3.75
N ASP A 62 2.00 -24.56 -2.47
CA ASP A 62 1.64 -25.40 -1.33
C ASP A 62 0.21 -25.18 -0.81
N ASN A 63 -0.56 -24.27 -1.44
CA ASN A 63 -1.98 -24.07 -1.19
C ASN A 63 -2.76 -23.69 -2.47
N PRO A 64 -2.80 -24.58 -3.48
CA PRO A 64 -3.59 -24.38 -4.69
C PRO A 64 -5.09 -24.31 -4.36
N THR A 65 -5.86 -23.57 -5.16
CA THR A 65 -7.32 -23.53 -5.01
C THR A 65 -7.92 -24.85 -5.49
N THR A 66 -8.63 -25.55 -4.60
CA THR A 66 -9.37 -26.78 -4.90
C THR A 66 -10.85 -26.58 -4.61
N ASP A 67 -11.73 -27.33 -5.29
CA ASP A 67 -13.18 -27.24 -5.04
C ASP A 67 -13.53 -27.58 -3.59
N ALA A 68 -12.91 -28.62 -3.03
CA ALA A 68 -13.13 -29.06 -1.66
C ALA A 68 -12.55 -28.07 -0.63
N GLY A 69 -11.35 -27.55 -0.84
CA GLY A 69 -10.72 -26.58 0.05
C GLY A 69 -11.44 -25.23 0.07
N ALA A 70 -11.89 -24.75 -1.08
CA ALA A 70 -12.72 -23.54 -1.16
C ALA A 70 -14.12 -23.75 -0.57
N ALA A 71 -14.73 -24.94 -0.71
CA ALA A 71 -16.00 -25.25 -0.04
C ALA A 71 -15.88 -25.26 1.49
N LEU A 72 -14.79 -25.84 2.03
CA LEU A 72 -14.47 -25.74 3.46
C LEU A 72 -14.25 -24.27 3.87
N GLY A 73 -13.49 -23.51 3.06
CA GLY A 73 -13.27 -22.08 3.28
C GLY A 73 -14.56 -21.27 3.31
N ARG A 74 -15.52 -21.55 2.41
CA ARG A 74 -16.85 -20.94 2.40
C ARG A 74 -17.62 -21.21 3.69
N ALA A 75 -17.60 -22.46 4.18
CA ALA A 75 -18.25 -22.80 5.43
C ALA A 75 -17.65 -22.02 6.61
N LEU A 76 -16.31 -21.94 6.70
CA LEU A 76 -15.59 -21.18 7.73
C LEU A 76 -15.85 -19.66 7.62
N PHE A 77 -15.85 -19.09 6.42
CA PHE A 77 -16.00 -17.65 6.17
C PHE A 77 -17.29 -17.06 6.77
N TYR A 78 -18.36 -17.85 6.78
CA TYR A 78 -19.67 -17.45 7.31
C TYR A 78 -19.98 -17.99 8.71
N ASP A 79 -19.09 -18.81 9.29
CA ASP A 79 -19.29 -19.39 10.62
C ASP A 79 -18.96 -18.37 11.72
N THR A 80 -19.98 -17.94 12.46
CA THR A 80 -19.81 -16.95 13.53
C THR A 80 -19.08 -17.52 14.74
N ARG A 81 -18.97 -18.85 14.86
CA ARG A 81 -18.26 -19.53 15.95
C ARG A 81 -16.75 -19.32 15.93
N LEU A 82 -16.23 -18.75 14.84
CA LEU A 82 -14.86 -18.27 14.77
C LEU A 82 -14.62 -17.05 15.68
N SER A 83 -15.67 -16.29 16.03
CA SER A 83 -15.59 -15.18 16.98
C SER A 83 -15.81 -15.61 18.43
N ALA A 84 -15.25 -14.89 19.41
CA ALA A 84 -15.49 -15.20 20.82
C ALA A 84 -16.95 -15.01 21.26
N SER A 85 -17.74 -14.15 20.59
CA SER A 85 -19.16 -13.95 20.90
C SER A 85 -20.08 -14.92 20.17
N ASP A 86 -19.57 -15.72 19.24
CA ASP A 86 -20.38 -16.48 18.30
C ASP A 86 -21.33 -15.59 17.43
N THR A 87 -21.05 -14.29 17.30
CA THR A 87 -21.92 -13.32 16.56
C THR A 87 -21.28 -12.72 15.30
N VAL A 88 -19.97 -12.85 15.10
CA VAL A 88 -19.26 -12.23 13.98
C VAL A 88 -18.55 -13.30 13.16
N SER A 89 -18.65 -13.19 11.84
CA SER A 89 -17.90 -13.98 10.85
C SER A 89 -17.26 -13.05 9.82
N CYS A 90 -16.41 -13.57 8.94
CA CYS A 90 -15.86 -12.76 7.84
C CYS A 90 -17.01 -12.15 6.99
N GLY A 91 -18.06 -12.93 6.74
CA GLY A 91 -19.27 -12.49 6.02
C GLY A 91 -20.12 -11.43 6.74
N THR A 92 -19.83 -11.10 7.99
CA THR A 92 -20.49 -9.99 8.71
C THR A 92 -20.04 -8.62 8.21
N CYS A 93 -18.75 -8.47 7.89
CA CYS A 93 -18.15 -7.23 7.39
C CYS A 93 -17.96 -7.25 5.87
N HIS A 94 -17.72 -8.44 5.28
CA HIS A 94 -17.51 -8.62 3.85
C HIS A 94 -18.77 -9.16 3.18
N ILE A 95 -19.68 -8.26 2.82
CA ILE A 95 -21.04 -8.60 2.37
C ILE A 95 -21.07 -8.83 0.87
N GLN A 96 -21.52 -10.01 0.41
CA GLN A 96 -21.52 -10.40 -1.01
C GLN A 96 -22.20 -9.35 -1.92
N GLN A 97 -23.36 -8.83 -1.51
CA GLN A 97 -24.15 -7.85 -2.26
C GLN A 97 -23.40 -6.52 -2.47
N ASN A 98 -22.41 -6.23 -1.63
CA ASN A 98 -21.50 -5.09 -1.73
C ASN A 98 -20.12 -5.52 -2.25
N ALA A 99 -20.07 -6.57 -3.08
CA ALA A 99 -18.85 -7.16 -3.59
C ALA A 99 -17.84 -7.49 -2.48
N PHE A 100 -18.32 -8.04 -1.36
CA PHE A 100 -17.52 -8.39 -0.18
C PHE A 100 -16.81 -7.19 0.47
N ALA A 101 -17.34 -5.97 0.35
CA ALA A 101 -16.89 -4.79 1.09
C ALA A 101 -17.85 -4.44 2.24
N GLU A 102 -17.40 -3.54 3.13
CA GLU A 102 -18.22 -3.00 4.22
C GLU A 102 -19.04 -1.79 3.74
N PRO A 103 -20.39 -1.82 3.86
CA PRO A 103 -21.25 -0.70 3.49
C PRO A 103 -21.30 0.43 4.54
N ARG A 104 -20.67 0.24 5.71
CA ARG A 104 -20.51 1.26 6.75
C ARG A 104 -19.16 1.97 6.60
N LYS A 105 -19.06 3.17 7.18
CA LYS A 105 -17.79 3.91 7.26
C LYS A 105 -16.65 3.08 7.87
N VAL A 106 -16.95 2.37 8.96
CA VAL A 106 -16.04 1.43 9.62
C VAL A 106 -16.84 0.22 10.10
N SER A 107 -16.19 -0.95 10.13
CA SER A 107 -16.80 -2.18 10.60
C SER A 107 -17.08 -2.18 12.10
N VAL A 108 -18.10 -2.96 12.48
CA VAL A 108 -18.48 -3.24 13.86
C VAL A 108 -18.24 -4.71 14.13
N GLY A 109 -17.26 -5.02 14.97
CA GLY A 109 -16.91 -6.38 15.34
C GLY A 109 -17.54 -6.85 16.64
N HIS A 110 -16.84 -7.77 17.31
CA HIS A 110 -17.23 -8.42 18.55
C HIS A 110 -17.61 -7.40 19.63
N GLU A 111 -18.70 -7.68 20.36
CA GLU A 111 -19.24 -6.79 21.41
C GLU A 111 -19.54 -5.35 20.95
N GLY A 112 -19.73 -5.12 19.64
CA GLY A 112 -20.02 -3.79 19.11
C GLY A 112 -18.80 -2.87 19.01
N ARG A 113 -17.57 -3.40 19.16
CA ARG A 113 -16.33 -2.64 18.99
C ARG A 113 -16.19 -2.18 17.54
N ARG A 114 -15.68 -0.96 17.36
CA ARG A 114 -15.56 -0.33 16.02
C ARG A 114 -14.11 -0.32 15.58
N GLY A 115 -13.87 -0.65 14.30
CA GLY A 115 -12.60 -0.41 13.65
C GLY A 115 -12.38 1.08 13.36
N ASP A 116 -11.22 1.39 12.80
CA ASP A 116 -10.82 2.74 12.37
C ASP A 116 -10.60 2.86 10.85
N ARG A 117 -10.85 1.77 10.11
CA ARG A 117 -10.84 1.73 8.64
C ARG A 117 -12.09 1.07 8.10
N ASN A 118 -12.45 1.41 6.86
CA ASN A 118 -13.46 0.70 6.07
C ASN A 118 -12.89 -0.68 5.66
N ALA A 119 -13.70 -1.75 5.71
CA ALA A 119 -13.25 -3.06 5.25
C ALA A 119 -13.28 -3.14 3.72
N MET A 120 -12.11 -3.41 3.13
CA MET A 120 -11.92 -3.48 1.68
C MET A 120 -12.75 -4.62 1.06
N SER A 121 -13.10 -4.45 -0.22
CA SER A 121 -13.60 -5.56 -1.04
C SER A 121 -12.57 -6.70 -1.12
N LEU A 122 -13.07 -7.95 -1.08
CA LEU A 122 -12.25 -9.16 -1.25
C LEU A 122 -12.12 -9.62 -2.71
N VAL A 123 -12.70 -8.88 -3.65
CA VAL A 123 -12.73 -9.24 -5.07
C VAL A 123 -11.31 -9.25 -5.65
N ASN A 124 -11.02 -10.29 -6.43
CA ASN A 124 -9.80 -10.45 -7.24
C ASN A 124 -8.48 -10.42 -6.45
N LEU A 125 -8.51 -10.66 -5.13
CA LEU A 125 -7.28 -10.71 -4.32
C LEU A 125 -6.30 -11.83 -4.73
N ARG A 126 -6.74 -12.81 -5.53
CA ARG A 126 -5.88 -13.81 -6.20
C ARG A 126 -4.76 -13.17 -7.02
N PHE A 127 -4.96 -11.96 -7.53
CA PHE A 127 -4.00 -11.28 -8.40
C PHE A 127 -3.38 -10.04 -7.73
N ALA A 128 -3.49 -9.92 -6.41
CA ALA A 128 -3.01 -8.76 -5.68
C ALA A 128 -1.48 -8.63 -5.81
N ARG A 129 -1.02 -7.51 -6.39
CA ARG A 129 0.43 -7.25 -6.59
C ARG A 129 1.12 -6.65 -5.37
N ALA A 130 0.37 -5.92 -4.56
CA ALA A 130 0.82 -5.27 -3.34
C ALA A 130 0.42 -6.11 -2.12
N GLY A 131 0.94 -5.79 -0.93
CA GLY A 131 0.53 -6.45 0.32
C GLY A 131 -0.97 -6.28 0.60
N LEU A 132 -1.51 -7.02 1.57
CA LEU A 132 -2.93 -7.04 1.93
C LEU A 132 -3.24 -6.04 3.05
N PHE A 133 -4.51 -5.66 3.16
CA PHE A 133 -5.00 -4.49 3.91
C PHE A 133 -4.59 -3.14 3.32
N TRP A 134 -5.19 -2.07 3.84
CA TRP A 134 -4.92 -0.68 3.46
C TRP A 134 -3.46 -0.25 3.68
N ASP A 135 -2.73 -0.86 4.62
CA ASP A 135 -1.34 -0.55 4.98
C ASP A 135 -0.35 -1.65 4.59
N GLU A 136 -0.81 -2.65 3.82
CA GLU A 136 0.03 -3.75 3.34
C GLU A 136 0.69 -4.61 4.43
N ARG A 137 0.18 -4.61 5.66
CA ARG A 137 0.79 -5.32 6.81
C ARG A 137 0.77 -6.84 6.75
N ALA A 138 0.15 -7.44 5.74
CA ALA A 138 0.18 -8.89 5.52
C ALA A 138 0.65 -9.18 4.09
N GLU A 139 1.61 -10.09 3.93
CA GLU A 139 2.21 -10.39 2.64
C GLU A 139 1.39 -11.42 1.85
N THR A 140 0.69 -12.32 2.56
CA THR A 140 -0.04 -13.45 1.96
C THR A 140 -1.49 -13.50 2.44
N LEU A 141 -2.38 -14.09 1.63
CA LEU A 141 -3.78 -14.26 2.04
C LEU A 141 -3.90 -15.15 3.27
N GLU A 142 -3.06 -16.18 3.39
CA GLU A 142 -2.99 -17.06 4.56
C GLU A 142 -2.64 -16.30 5.84
N GLU A 143 -1.74 -15.33 5.77
CA GLU A 143 -1.44 -14.45 6.89
C GLU A 143 -2.61 -13.50 7.17
N ALA A 144 -3.13 -12.85 6.12
CA ALA A 144 -4.17 -11.84 6.24
C ALA A 144 -5.46 -12.39 6.87
N VAL A 145 -5.90 -13.60 6.52
CA VAL A 145 -7.11 -14.20 7.11
C VAL A 145 -6.94 -14.57 8.58
N GLY A 146 -5.71 -14.73 9.06
CA GLY A 146 -5.43 -15.01 10.46
C GLY A 146 -5.52 -13.78 11.37
N LEU A 147 -5.31 -12.57 10.83
CA LEU A 147 -5.31 -11.34 11.62
C LEU A 147 -6.71 -10.96 12.16
N PRO A 148 -7.80 -10.95 11.37
CA PRO A 148 -9.16 -10.68 11.86
C PRO A 148 -9.63 -11.66 12.93
N VAL A 149 -9.26 -12.94 12.78
CA VAL A 149 -9.60 -13.99 13.75
C VAL A 149 -8.97 -13.70 15.11
N ARG A 150 -7.72 -13.21 15.15
CA ARG A 150 -7.00 -12.89 16.39
C ARG A 150 -7.25 -11.47 16.92
N SER A 151 -7.81 -10.59 16.08
CA SER A 151 -8.03 -9.18 16.39
C SER A 151 -8.99 -8.99 17.57
N ARG A 152 -8.62 -8.20 18.56
CA ARG A 152 -9.44 -7.95 19.78
C ARG A 152 -10.72 -7.15 19.52
N ILE A 153 -10.82 -6.51 18.36
CA ILE A 153 -11.97 -5.65 18.02
C ILE A 153 -12.82 -6.22 16.89
N GLU A 154 -12.28 -7.12 16.06
CA GLU A 154 -13.01 -7.75 14.96
C GLU A 154 -13.72 -9.02 15.42
N MET A 155 -13.01 -10.15 15.46
CA MET A 155 -13.63 -11.42 15.87
C MET A 155 -13.31 -11.80 17.32
N ALA A 156 -12.30 -11.16 17.92
CA ALA A 156 -11.78 -11.45 19.26
C ALA A 156 -11.62 -12.96 19.48
N GLY A 157 -11.17 -13.69 18.46
CA GLY A 157 -11.30 -15.14 18.37
C GLY A 157 -10.85 -15.82 19.65
N ARG A 158 -11.54 -16.93 19.96
CA ARG A 158 -11.16 -17.79 21.10
C ARG A 158 -9.66 -18.07 21.02
N ASP A 159 -9.02 -18.33 22.17
CA ASP A 159 -7.63 -18.78 22.14
C ASP A 159 -7.47 -19.88 21.07
N GLY A 160 -6.39 -19.80 20.28
CA GLY A 160 -6.22 -20.66 19.10
C GLY A 160 -6.55 -22.14 19.39
N PRO A 161 -6.06 -22.73 20.49
CA PRO A 161 -6.43 -24.08 20.90
C PRO A 161 -7.93 -24.32 21.13
N ALA A 162 -8.65 -23.41 21.80
CA ALA A 162 -10.08 -23.53 22.08
C ALA A 162 -10.92 -23.42 20.80
N LEU A 163 -10.54 -22.54 19.87
CA LEU A 163 -11.16 -22.46 18.54
C LEU A 163 -11.00 -23.78 17.78
N LEU A 164 -9.76 -24.27 17.67
CA LEU A 164 -9.47 -25.51 16.95
C LEU A 164 -10.18 -26.71 17.57
N LYS A 165 -10.27 -26.77 18.90
CA LYS A 165 -11.03 -27.80 19.62
C LYS A 165 -12.52 -27.73 19.30
N ALA A 166 -13.10 -26.53 19.27
CA ALA A 166 -14.52 -26.34 18.94
C ALA A 166 -14.85 -26.80 17.51
N LEU A 167 -13.97 -26.52 16.54
CA LEU A 167 -14.11 -26.99 15.17
C LEU A 167 -13.90 -28.52 15.06
N ALA A 168 -12.94 -29.08 15.80
CA ALA A 168 -12.60 -30.51 15.75
C ALA A 168 -13.70 -31.43 16.29
N VAL A 169 -14.51 -30.98 17.25
CA VAL A 169 -15.63 -31.77 17.80
C VAL A 169 -16.89 -31.73 16.93
N ASP A 170 -16.96 -30.81 15.97
CA ASP A 170 -18.09 -30.71 15.05
C ASP A 170 -17.93 -31.69 13.89
N ALA A 171 -18.75 -32.74 13.87
CA ALA A 171 -18.70 -33.80 12.87
C ALA A 171 -18.81 -33.28 11.42
N ARG A 172 -19.42 -32.10 11.20
CA ARG A 172 -19.53 -31.47 9.88
C ARG A 172 -18.16 -31.06 9.34
N TYR A 173 -17.25 -30.60 10.20
CA TYR A 173 -15.92 -30.17 9.79
C TYR A 173 -14.99 -31.35 9.49
N GLY A 174 -15.05 -32.44 10.25
CA GLY A 174 -14.19 -33.61 10.00
C GLY A 174 -14.26 -34.10 8.55
N ALA A 175 -15.47 -34.19 7.98
CA ALA A 175 -15.68 -34.58 6.58
C ALA A 175 -15.12 -33.54 5.59
N LEU A 176 -15.33 -32.24 5.85
CA LEU A 176 -14.84 -31.15 5.01
C LEU A 176 -13.31 -31.05 5.00
N PHE A 177 -12.65 -31.20 6.16
CA PHE A 177 -11.19 -31.24 6.26
C PHE A 177 -10.63 -32.47 5.53
N LYS A 178 -11.28 -33.63 5.66
CA LYS A 178 -10.87 -34.84 4.93
C LYS A 178 -10.97 -34.67 3.42
N ALA A 179 -12.03 -34.03 2.93
CA ALA A 179 -12.20 -33.73 1.52
C ALA A 179 -11.15 -32.70 1.01
N ALA A 180 -10.85 -31.68 1.81
CA ALA A 180 -9.94 -30.60 1.43
C ALA A 180 -8.45 -30.96 1.53
N PHE A 181 -8.06 -31.72 2.56
CA PHE A 181 -6.64 -31.94 2.92
C PHE A 181 -6.29 -33.41 3.13
N GLY A 182 -7.22 -34.34 2.85
CA GLY A 182 -7.01 -35.78 3.03
C GLY A 182 -7.00 -36.26 4.49
N THR A 183 -7.24 -35.38 5.45
CA THR A 183 -7.21 -35.67 6.90
C THR A 183 -8.36 -35.00 7.64
N THR A 184 -8.88 -35.63 8.70
CA THR A 184 -9.89 -35.03 9.58
C THR A 184 -9.30 -34.04 10.60
N GLU A 185 -7.99 -33.91 10.65
CA GLU A 185 -7.29 -33.07 11.63
C GLU A 185 -7.45 -31.57 11.33
N VAL A 186 -7.98 -30.84 12.32
CA VAL A 186 -8.19 -29.39 12.27
C VAL A 186 -6.97 -28.67 12.87
N THR A 187 -6.30 -27.85 12.07
CA THR A 187 -5.16 -27.01 12.51
C THR A 187 -5.35 -25.57 12.05
N ASP A 188 -4.70 -24.62 12.74
CA ASP A 188 -4.73 -23.19 12.37
C ASP A 188 -4.24 -22.98 10.93
N GLU A 189 -3.19 -23.69 10.53
CA GLU A 189 -2.69 -23.65 9.15
C GLU A 189 -3.75 -24.07 8.14
N ARG A 190 -4.45 -25.19 8.36
CA ARG A 190 -5.48 -25.69 7.43
C ARG A 190 -6.72 -24.78 7.39
N VAL A 191 -7.10 -24.18 8.52
CA VAL A 191 -8.16 -23.16 8.58
C VAL A 191 -7.78 -21.96 7.71
N ARG A 192 -6.58 -21.40 7.89
CA ARG A 192 -6.08 -20.27 7.09
C ARG A 192 -5.96 -20.62 5.61
N LYS A 193 -5.44 -21.82 5.29
CA LYS A 193 -5.34 -22.31 3.92
C LYS A 193 -6.71 -22.42 3.23
N ALA A 194 -7.70 -22.98 3.91
CA ALA A 194 -9.07 -23.11 3.37
C ALA A 194 -9.74 -21.75 3.14
N LEU A 195 -9.68 -20.84 4.12
CA LEU A 195 -10.19 -19.47 3.99
C LEU A 195 -9.53 -18.73 2.82
N ALA A 196 -8.21 -18.83 2.69
CA ALA A 196 -7.46 -18.23 1.59
C ALA A 196 -7.86 -18.81 0.22
N GLN A 197 -8.10 -20.13 0.10
CA GLN A 197 -8.63 -20.73 -1.13
C GLN A 197 -10.00 -20.15 -1.51
N PHE A 198 -10.92 -19.99 -0.55
CA PHE A 198 -12.23 -19.41 -0.82
C PHE A 198 -12.12 -17.94 -1.29
N ILE A 199 -11.31 -17.12 -0.62
CA ILE A 199 -11.10 -15.72 -1.03
C ILE A 199 -10.42 -15.62 -2.40
N ARG A 200 -9.43 -16.47 -2.72
CA ARG A 200 -8.82 -16.53 -4.07
C ARG A 200 -9.82 -16.87 -5.16
N SER A 201 -10.86 -17.64 -4.84
CA SER A 201 -11.90 -18.00 -5.80
C SER A 201 -12.87 -16.85 -6.13
N MET A 202 -12.87 -15.77 -5.35
CA MET A 202 -13.73 -14.59 -5.55
C MET A 202 -13.26 -13.72 -6.73
N VAL A 203 -13.38 -14.25 -7.95
CA VAL A 203 -12.97 -13.57 -9.18
C VAL A 203 -14.18 -12.97 -9.89
N SER A 204 -14.24 -11.63 -9.96
CA SER A 204 -15.17 -10.85 -10.78
C SER A 204 -14.54 -10.56 -12.14
N CYS A 205 -15.22 -11.02 -13.20
CA CYS A 205 -14.70 -10.99 -14.56
C CYS A 205 -15.78 -10.93 -15.66
N ASP A 206 -17.06 -10.74 -15.30
CA ASP A 206 -18.18 -10.61 -16.25
C ASP A 206 -18.93 -9.28 -16.07
N SER A 207 -18.19 -8.19 -15.89
CA SER A 207 -18.77 -6.85 -15.92
C SER A 207 -19.17 -6.42 -17.34
N LYS A 208 -19.96 -5.35 -17.48
CA LYS A 208 -20.25 -4.74 -18.80
C LYS A 208 -18.95 -4.35 -19.53
N TYR A 209 -17.96 -3.89 -18.76
CA TYR A 209 -16.62 -3.64 -19.26
C TYR A 209 -15.97 -4.90 -19.83
N ASP A 210 -15.94 -6.00 -19.09
CA ASP A 210 -15.29 -7.25 -19.52
C ASP A 210 -15.85 -7.79 -20.84
N ARG A 211 -17.19 -7.87 -20.93
CA ARG A 211 -17.89 -8.30 -22.14
C ARG A 211 -17.66 -7.39 -23.35
N SER A 212 -17.27 -6.14 -23.12
CA SER A 212 -17.02 -5.17 -24.17
C SER A 212 -15.54 -5.15 -24.58
N ALA A 213 -14.64 -5.23 -23.60
CA ALA A 213 -13.20 -5.30 -23.82
C ALA A 213 -12.80 -6.55 -24.62
N SER A 214 -13.52 -7.67 -24.46
CA SER A 214 -13.29 -8.89 -25.25
C SER A 214 -13.68 -8.78 -26.73
N LYS A 215 -14.38 -7.72 -27.14
CA LYS A 215 -14.90 -7.52 -28.51
C LYS A 215 -14.10 -6.52 -29.33
N VAL A 216 -13.07 -5.91 -28.75
CA VAL A 216 -12.25 -4.87 -29.40
C VAL A 216 -10.79 -5.30 -29.44
N ALA A 217 -10.02 -4.67 -30.34
CA ALA A 217 -8.59 -4.95 -30.48
C ALA A 217 -7.73 -4.11 -29.54
N SER A 218 -8.28 -3.02 -28.98
CA SER A 218 -7.57 -2.13 -28.07
C SER A 218 -8.56 -1.44 -27.14
N VAL A 219 -8.16 -1.18 -25.90
CA VAL A 219 -8.99 -0.40 -24.96
C VAL A 219 -9.15 1.07 -25.30
N LYS A 220 -8.30 1.56 -26.19
CA LYS A 220 -8.43 2.91 -26.74
C LYS A 220 -9.56 2.99 -27.77
N ASP A 221 -9.99 1.86 -28.33
CA ASP A 221 -11.08 1.81 -29.29
C ASP A 221 -12.41 2.05 -28.57
N GLU A 222 -13.39 2.62 -29.26
CA GLU A 222 -14.74 2.73 -28.71
C GLU A 222 -15.35 1.36 -28.47
N PHE A 223 -16.00 1.20 -27.32
CA PHE A 223 -16.68 -0.05 -26.99
C PHE A 223 -18.09 0.02 -27.56
N PRO A 224 -18.49 -0.90 -28.45
CA PRO A 224 -19.76 -0.79 -29.17
C PRO A 224 -20.99 -0.93 -28.25
N ASN A 225 -20.84 -1.54 -27.07
CA ASN A 225 -21.92 -1.67 -26.08
C ASN A 225 -21.88 -0.58 -25.00
N PHE A 226 -21.00 0.42 -25.15
CA PHE A 226 -20.93 1.57 -24.26
C PHE A 226 -21.71 2.73 -24.86
N THR A 227 -22.30 3.55 -23.99
CA THR A 227 -22.82 4.87 -24.37
C THR A 227 -21.67 5.81 -24.72
N GLU A 228 -21.99 6.95 -25.37
CA GLU A 228 -20.99 8.01 -25.61
C GLU A 228 -20.35 8.49 -24.30
N GLU A 229 -21.16 8.62 -23.24
CA GLU A 229 -20.70 9.03 -21.92
C GLU A 229 -19.74 8.00 -21.27
N GLU A 230 -20.05 6.71 -21.36
CA GLU A 230 -19.18 5.64 -20.86
C GLU A 230 -17.85 5.57 -21.64
N ASN A 231 -17.89 5.72 -22.97
CA ASN A 231 -16.67 5.77 -23.80
C ASN A 231 -15.83 7.03 -23.52
N ARG A 232 -16.48 8.18 -23.30
CA ARG A 232 -15.80 9.40 -22.84
C ARG A 232 -15.13 9.17 -21.49
N GLY A 233 -15.84 8.58 -20.53
CA GLY A 233 -15.32 8.29 -19.20
C GLY A 233 -14.11 7.37 -19.24
N LYS A 234 -14.17 6.33 -20.07
CA LYS A 234 -13.03 5.44 -20.34
C LYS A 234 -11.82 6.21 -20.88
N ALA A 235 -12.03 7.12 -21.83
CA ALA A 235 -10.95 7.92 -22.40
C ALA A 235 -10.28 8.82 -21.35
N VAL A 236 -11.07 9.50 -20.52
CA VAL A 236 -10.56 10.32 -19.39
C VAL A 236 -9.82 9.43 -18.39
N PHE A 237 -10.36 8.26 -18.04
CA PHE A 237 -9.72 7.33 -17.13
C PHE A 237 -8.32 6.89 -17.62
N LEU A 238 -8.21 6.55 -18.91
CA LEU A 238 -6.95 6.14 -19.53
C LEU A 238 -5.90 7.25 -19.57
N GLN A 239 -6.28 8.52 -19.40
CA GLN A 239 -5.36 9.64 -19.38
C GLN A 239 -4.85 9.94 -17.96
N HIS A 240 -5.71 9.86 -16.95
CA HIS A 240 -5.39 10.37 -15.61
C HIS A 240 -5.36 9.30 -14.51
N CYS A 241 -6.12 8.21 -14.64
CA CYS A 241 -6.30 7.24 -13.55
C CYS A 241 -5.45 5.98 -13.71
N ASN A 242 -5.06 5.63 -14.95
CA ASN A 242 -4.36 4.38 -15.27
C ASN A 242 -2.92 4.28 -14.71
N LEU A 243 -2.30 5.40 -14.32
CA LEU A 243 -0.97 5.39 -13.71
C LEU A 243 -0.98 4.64 -12.38
N CYS A 244 -2.11 4.74 -11.66
CA CYS A 244 -2.31 4.06 -10.40
C CYS A 244 -3.13 2.80 -10.67
N HIS A 245 -4.38 2.99 -11.11
CA HIS A 245 -5.35 1.91 -11.33
C HIS A 245 -5.10 1.28 -12.70
N HIS A 246 -3.95 0.61 -12.81
CA HIS A 246 -3.38 0.15 -14.06
C HIS A 246 -4.33 -0.77 -14.82
N ILE A 247 -4.45 -0.48 -16.11
CA ILE A 247 -5.29 -1.15 -17.09
C ILE A 247 -4.39 -1.86 -18.10
N GLY A 248 -3.82 -3.01 -17.71
CA GLY A 248 -3.04 -3.95 -18.54
C GLY A 248 -1.99 -3.42 -19.53
N GLU A 249 -1.32 -4.35 -20.23
CA GLU A 249 -0.41 -4.04 -21.34
C GLU A 249 -0.92 -4.65 -22.65
N GLY A 250 -0.94 -3.87 -23.73
CA GLY A 250 -1.27 -4.36 -25.08
C GLY A 250 -2.74 -4.20 -25.51
N LYS A 251 -3.29 -5.25 -26.14
CA LYS A 251 -4.57 -5.25 -26.88
C LYS A 251 -5.80 -5.64 -26.05
N HIS A 252 -5.61 -6.40 -24.98
CA HIS A 252 -6.68 -6.94 -24.15
C HIS A 252 -6.55 -6.47 -22.72
N VAL A 253 -7.69 -6.16 -22.10
CA VAL A 253 -7.71 -5.52 -20.79
C VAL A 253 -8.68 -6.18 -19.86
N ALA A 254 -8.20 -6.42 -18.64
CA ALA A 254 -8.92 -7.17 -17.62
C ALA A 254 -8.66 -6.70 -16.19
N PHE A 255 -7.80 -5.71 -15.95
CA PHE A 255 -7.34 -5.47 -14.59
C PHE A 255 -7.47 -3.99 -14.25
N PHE A 256 -8.16 -3.72 -13.15
CA PHE A 256 -8.26 -2.41 -12.51
C PHE A 256 -7.62 -2.55 -11.14
N ASP A 257 -6.35 -2.97 -11.12
CA ASP A 257 -5.63 -3.25 -9.88
C ASP A 257 -4.42 -2.34 -9.75
N MET A 258 -3.91 -2.33 -8.53
CA MET A 258 -2.90 -1.43 -8.06
C MET A 258 -1.63 -2.20 -7.76
N PHE A 259 -0.51 -1.62 -8.16
CA PHE A 259 0.80 -2.24 -8.02
C PHE A 259 1.62 -1.67 -6.86
N ARG A 260 1.09 -0.72 -6.08
CA ARG A 260 1.78 -0.07 -4.95
C ARG A 260 0.84 0.70 -4.03
N SER A 261 1.29 0.93 -2.79
CA SER A 261 0.78 1.97 -1.90
C SER A 261 1.15 3.38 -2.37
N LEU A 262 0.24 4.33 -2.16
CA LEU A 262 0.39 5.73 -2.54
C LEU A 262 -0.31 6.65 -1.54
N ASN A 263 0.17 7.87 -1.42
CA ASN A 263 -0.58 8.97 -0.81
C ASN A 263 -1.24 9.79 -1.93
N ASN A 264 -2.55 9.92 -1.91
CA ASN A 264 -3.33 10.65 -2.92
C ASN A 264 -3.64 12.10 -2.51
N GLY A 265 -3.01 12.63 -1.47
CA GLY A 265 -3.24 13.98 -0.96
C GLY A 265 -4.59 14.13 -0.26
N LEU A 266 -5.11 13.07 0.35
CA LEU A 266 -6.38 13.12 1.08
C LEU A 266 -6.31 13.98 2.34
N ASP A 267 -5.14 13.95 2.99
CA ASP A 267 -4.83 14.72 4.19
C ASP A 267 -3.60 15.62 3.91
N PRO A 268 -3.57 16.86 4.44
CA PRO A 268 -2.53 17.84 4.11
C PRO A 268 -1.25 17.68 4.95
N ASP A 269 -1.33 16.94 6.05
CA ASP A 269 -0.22 16.74 6.98
C ASP A 269 0.02 15.25 7.28
N ALA A 270 1.24 14.96 7.73
CA ALA A 270 1.67 13.63 8.11
C ALA A 270 1.43 13.30 9.60
N ASN A 271 0.83 14.22 10.36
CA ASN A 271 0.50 14.07 11.78
C ASN A 271 -0.90 13.48 12.02
N VAL A 272 -1.67 13.19 10.97
CA VAL A 272 -2.97 12.49 11.08
C VAL A 272 -2.86 11.18 11.86
N LEU A 273 -3.90 10.74 12.57
CA LEU A 273 -3.77 9.54 13.43
C LEU A 273 -3.41 8.24 12.68
N ASP A 274 -3.83 8.10 11.42
CA ASP A 274 -3.55 6.92 10.60
C ASP A 274 -2.44 7.18 9.57
N GLY A 275 -1.28 6.59 9.78
CA GLY A 275 -0.09 6.79 8.96
C GLY A 275 -0.02 5.83 7.79
N GLY A 276 -1.04 4.98 7.63
CA GLY A 276 -1.08 3.96 6.60
C GLY A 276 0.10 3.02 6.72
N ARG A 277 0.72 2.73 5.57
CA ARG A 277 1.89 1.87 5.46
C ARG A 277 3.07 2.36 6.31
N GLY A 278 3.26 3.67 6.44
CA GLY A 278 4.34 4.24 7.24
C GLY A 278 4.34 3.80 8.70
N ASP A 279 3.17 3.60 9.32
CA ASP A 279 3.09 3.11 10.71
C ASP A 279 3.50 1.62 10.83
N VAL A 280 3.47 0.86 9.73
CA VAL A 280 3.88 -0.56 9.67
C VAL A 280 5.37 -0.68 9.36
N THR A 281 5.85 0.12 8.41
CA THR A 281 7.25 0.09 7.94
C THR A 281 8.15 1.07 8.67
N LEU A 282 7.60 1.81 9.64
CA LEU A 282 8.27 2.90 10.38
C LEU A 282 9.07 3.82 9.46
N ASN A 283 8.54 4.02 8.25
CA ASN A 283 9.22 4.74 7.20
C ASN A 283 8.59 6.11 7.02
N PRO A 284 9.24 7.19 7.50
CA PRO A 284 8.84 8.57 7.20
C PRO A 284 8.41 8.85 5.74
N THR A 285 9.00 8.23 4.71
CA THR A 285 8.56 8.43 3.31
C THR A 285 7.34 7.64 2.86
N GLU A 286 6.87 6.71 3.70
CA GLU A 286 5.66 5.90 3.48
C GLU A 286 4.48 6.33 4.35
N VAL A 287 4.66 7.34 5.20
CA VAL A 287 3.57 7.92 6.01
C VAL A 287 2.47 8.48 5.09
N GLY A 288 1.23 8.11 5.42
CA GLY A 288 0.03 8.46 4.67
C GLY A 288 -0.11 7.71 3.35
N GLN A 289 0.75 6.73 3.05
CA GLN A 289 0.55 5.86 1.90
C GLN A 289 -0.42 4.74 2.25
N PHE A 290 -1.39 4.52 1.38
CA PHE A 290 -2.33 3.43 1.49
C PHE A 290 -2.35 2.62 0.20
N ARG A 291 -2.62 1.32 0.32
CA ARG A 291 -2.93 0.47 -0.81
C ARG A 291 -4.16 1.02 -1.51
N ALA A 292 -4.01 1.36 -2.78
CA ALA A 292 -5.18 1.65 -3.60
C ALA A 292 -5.93 0.33 -3.89
N SER A 293 -7.25 0.36 -3.79
CA SER A 293 -8.11 -0.79 -4.01
C SER A 293 -8.32 -1.07 -5.49
N SER A 294 -8.75 -2.29 -5.83
CA SER A 294 -9.27 -2.56 -7.16
C SER A 294 -10.53 -1.72 -7.40
N LEU A 295 -10.72 -1.25 -8.64
CA LEU A 295 -11.94 -0.54 -9.04
C LEU A 295 -13.04 -1.46 -9.58
N ARG A 296 -12.81 -2.77 -9.63
CA ARG A 296 -13.87 -3.72 -9.95
C ARG A 296 -14.95 -3.66 -8.88
N ASN A 297 -16.20 -3.58 -9.33
CA ASN A 297 -17.37 -3.41 -8.47
C ASN A 297 -17.38 -2.14 -7.61
N VAL A 298 -16.55 -1.12 -7.91
CA VAL A 298 -16.44 0.10 -7.08
C VAL A 298 -17.78 0.85 -6.91
N ALA A 299 -18.72 0.69 -7.84
CA ALA A 299 -20.04 1.30 -7.72
C ALA A 299 -20.89 0.75 -6.57
N VAL A 300 -20.55 -0.43 -6.00
CA VAL A 300 -21.32 -1.09 -4.93
C VAL A 300 -20.53 -1.29 -3.63
N THR A 301 -19.31 -0.74 -3.54
CA THR A 301 -18.40 -0.90 -2.38
C THR A 301 -18.23 0.38 -1.56
N GLY A 302 -19.14 1.36 -1.70
CA GLY A 302 -19.10 2.57 -0.88
C GLY A 302 -19.42 2.26 0.60
N PRO A 303 -19.00 3.13 1.54
CA PRO A 303 -18.29 4.40 1.32
C PRO A 303 -16.80 4.21 1.01
N TYR A 304 -16.14 5.26 0.51
CA TYR A 304 -14.84 5.20 -0.14
C TYR A 304 -13.70 5.78 0.69
N MET A 305 -12.47 5.40 0.31
CA MET A 305 -11.19 5.66 1.00
C MET A 305 -10.96 4.75 2.22
N HIS A 306 -9.76 4.80 2.79
CA HIS A 306 -9.35 3.94 3.90
C HIS A 306 -10.24 4.12 5.14
N ASP A 307 -10.82 5.30 5.33
CA ASP A 307 -11.67 5.64 6.46
C ASP A 307 -13.14 5.84 6.10
N GLY A 308 -13.54 5.54 4.85
CA GLY A 308 -14.92 5.65 4.39
C GLY A 308 -15.49 7.07 4.40
N ARG A 309 -14.67 8.12 4.25
CA ARG A 309 -15.14 9.53 4.36
C ARG A 309 -15.98 10.04 3.19
N PHE A 310 -16.00 9.35 2.05
CA PHE A 310 -16.82 9.73 0.89
C PHE A 310 -17.95 8.74 0.66
N ASP A 311 -19.19 9.21 0.64
CA ASP A 311 -20.36 8.33 0.46
C ASP A 311 -20.61 7.93 -1.00
N THR A 312 -20.08 8.69 -1.97
CA THR A 312 -20.41 8.57 -3.40
C THR A 312 -19.17 8.62 -4.30
N LEU A 313 -19.25 7.99 -5.48
CA LEU A 313 -18.19 8.08 -6.50
C LEU A 313 -18.03 9.52 -6.99
N GLU A 314 -19.12 10.28 -7.06
CA GLU A 314 -19.14 11.69 -7.41
C GLU A 314 -18.26 12.50 -6.44
N ALA A 315 -18.33 12.24 -5.13
CA ALA A 315 -17.47 12.88 -4.15
C ALA A 315 -15.99 12.48 -4.32
N VAL A 316 -15.71 11.22 -4.65
CA VAL A 316 -14.34 10.75 -4.94
C VAL A 316 -13.77 11.45 -6.17
N ILE A 317 -14.54 11.53 -7.26
CA ILE A 317 -14.10 12.18 -8.50
C ILE A 317 -13.96 13.70 -8.29
N ALA A 318 -14.84 14.34 -7.52
CA ALA A 318 -14.70 15.74 -7.14
C ALA A 318 -13.43 16.00 -6.33
N PHE A 319 -13.07 15.08 -5.41
CA PHE A 319 -11.81 15.13 -4.67
C PHE A 319 -10.61 15.09 -5.62
N TYR A 320 -10.52 14.13 -6.55
CA TYR A 320 -9.42 14.07 -7.53
C TYR A 320 -9.41 15.26 -8.49
N SER A 321 -10.58 15.86 -8.76
CA SER A 321 -10.68 17.05 -9.60
C SER A 321 -10.09 18.29 -8.93
N THR A 322 -10.43 18.53 -7.65
CA THR A 322 -10.13 19.83 -6.98
C THR A 322 -9.69 19.72 -5.52
N GLY A 323 -10.00 18.61 -4.84
CA GLY A 323 -9.78 18.42 -3.40
C GLY A 323 -8.41 17.89 -3.01
N VAL A 324 -7.57 17.48 -3.96
CA VAL A 324 -6.21 16.96 -3.68
C VAL A 324 -5.40 18.01 -2.93
N MET A 325 -4.94 17.64 -1.73
CA MET A 325 -4.12 18.45 -0.85
C MET A 325 -2.63 18.17 -1.04
N ARG A 326 -1.80 19.13 -0.63
CA ARG A 326 -0.34 18.96 -0.65
C ARG A 326 0.08 18.16 0.58
N HIS A 327 0.87 17.12 0.39
CA HIS A 327 1.42 16.27 1.46
C HIS A 327 2.91 15.96 1.18
N PRO A 328 3.80 15.79 2.18
CA PRO A 328 5.23 15.54 1.95
C PRO A 328 5.51 14.29 1.11
N ASN A 329 4.68 13.26 1.29
CA ASN A 329 4.75 11.99 0.57
C ASN A 329 3.69 11.85 -0.53
N ALA A 330 3.02 12.93 -0.94
CA ALA A 330 2.03 12.86 -2.01
C ALA A 330 2.64 12.20 -3.26
N GLY A 331 1.93 11.23 -3.83
CA GLY A 331 2.32 10.60 -5.08
C GLY A 331 2.25 11.58 -6.26
N ALA A 332 2.40 11.07 -7.49
CA ALA A 332 2.22 11.85 -8.71
C ALA A 332 0.72 12.15 -8.98
N VAL A 333 0.04 12.78 -8.02
CA VAL A 333 -1.37 13.19 -8.08
C VAL A 333 -1.44 14.69 -7.85
N GLY A 334 -2.10 15.40 -8.76
CA GLY A 334 -2.46 16.82 -8.62
C GLY A 334 -3.97 17.00 -8.68
N ARG A 335 -4.42 18.25 -8.80
CA ARG A 335 -5.82 18.55 -9.11
C ARG A 335 -6.03 18.37 -10.60
N PHE A 336 -6.88 17.44 -11.04
CA PHE A 336 -7.05 17.21 -12.48
C PHE A 336 -7.94 18.25 -13.18
N GLY A 337 -8.76 19.00 -12.43
CA GLY A 337 -9.63 20.04 -12.99
C GLY A 337 -10.67 19.50 -13.98
N PHE A 338 -11.26 18.34 -13.69
CA PHE A 338 -12.25 17.72 -14.55
C PHE A 338 -13.49 18.60 -14.74
N SER A 339 -13.94 18.75 -16.00
CA SER A 339 -15.22 19.38 -16.31
C SER A 339 -16.39 18.58 -15.73
N ALA A 340 -17.55 19.20 -15.52
CA ALA A 340 -18.74 18.48 -15.04
C ALA A 340 -19.13 17.29 -15.95
N LYS A 341 -18.91 17.43 -17.27
CA LYS A 341 -19.11 16.35 -18.24
C LYS A 341 -18.12 15.21 -18.04
N ASP A 342 -16.85 15.50 -17.77
CA ASP A 342 -15.84 14.47 -17.53
C ASP A 342 -16.04 13.76 -16.20
N GLN A 343 -16.47 14.48 -15.16
CA GLN A 343 -16.78 13.88 -13.86
C GLN A 343 -17.95 12.89 -13.98
N SER A 344 -19.04 13.29 -14.64
CA SER A 344 -20.20 12.42 -14.88
C SER A 344 -19.82 11.22 -15.75
N ALA A 345 -19.03 11.45 -16.80
CA ALA A 345 -18.54 10.40 -17.67
C ALA A 345 -17.66 9.38 -16.95
N LEU A 346 -16.74 9.83 -16.08
CA LEU A 346 -15.92 8.93 -15.26
C LEU A 346 -16.78 8.05 -14.35
N VAL A 347 -17.80 8.62 -13.70
CA VAL A 347 -18.74 7.84 -12.88
C VAL A 347 -19.49 6.82 -13.72
N ALA A 348 -19.99 7.20 -14.90
CA ALA A 348 -20.66 6.28 -15.83
C ALA A 348 -19.74 5.12 -16.22
N PHE A 349 -18.48 5.41 -16.55
CA PHE A 349 -17.47 4.39 -16.84
C PHE A 349 -17.21 3.46 -15.65
N LEU A 350 -17.01 3.99 -14.44
CA LEU A 350 -16.75 3.18 -13.24
C LEU A 350 -17.92 2.24 -12.90
N LYS A 351 -19.17 2.64 -13.18
CA LYS A 351 -20.35 1.77 -13.03
C LYS A 351 -20.31 0.56 -13.97
N THR A 352 -19.67 0.67 -15.14
CA THR A 352 -19.50 -0.46 -16.06
C THR A 352 -18.62 -1.59 -15.53
N LEU A 353 -17.87 -1.33 -14.44
CA LEU A 353 -16.95 -2.29 -13.81
C LEU A 353 -17.64 -3.22 -12.81
N THR A 354 -18.97 -3.14 -12.69
CA THR A 354 -19.79 -3.97 -11.80
C THR A 354 -20.18 -5.28 -12.49
N ASP A 355 -19.93 -6.39 -11.80
CA ASP A 355 -20.30 -7.74 -12.20
C ASP A 355 -21.53 -8.19 -11.41
N GLU A 356 -22.71 -7.97 -11.98
CA GLU A 356 -24.00 -8.29 -11.34
C GLU A 356 -24.15 -9.78 -11.02
N THR A 357 -23.51 -10.66 -11.81
CA THR A 357 -23.57 -12.10 -11.59
C THR A 357 -22.80 -12.49 -10.33
N PHE A 358 -21.63 -11.88 -10.11
CA PHE A 358 -20.80 -12.10 -8.93
C PHE A 358 -21.52 -11.74 -7.62
N LEU A 359 -22.30 -10.64 -7.62
CA LEU A 359 -23.02 -10.13 -6.44
C LEU A 359 -24.12 -11.09 -5.94
N THR A 360 -24.57 -12.03 -6.76
CA THR A 360 -25.68 -12.93 -6.45
C THR A 360 -25.34 -14.41 -6.64
N ASP A 361 -24.10 -14.74 -7.03
CA ASP A 361 -23.70 -16.12 -7.29
C ASP A 361 -23.84 -17.01 -6.03
N PRO A 362 -24.67 -18.06 -6.07
CA PRO A 362 -24.86 -18.97 -4.95
C PRO A 362 -23.56 -19.59 -4.44
N LYS A 363 -22.52 -19.72 -5.29
CA LYS A 363 -21.22 -20.27 -4.90
C LYS A 363 -20.51 -19.44 -3.83
N PHE A 364 -20.83 -18.16 -3.68
CA PHE A 364 -20.21 -17.29 -2.67
C PHE A 364 -21.16 -16.88 -1.53
N SER A 365 -22.43 -17.27 -1.60
CA SER A 365 -23.45 -16.93 -0.59
C SER A 365 -23.24 -17.64 0.75
N ASP A 366 -23.86 -17.15 1.82
CA ASP A 366 -23.84 -17.81 3.14
C ASP A 366 -24.46 -19.22 3.06
N PRO A 367 -23.69 -20.31 3.35
CA PRO A 367 -24.23 -21.67 3.32
C PRO A 367 -24.97 -22.07 4.62
N TRP A 368 -25.07 -21.19 5.63
CA TRP A 368 -25.66 -21.53 6.93
C TRP A 368 -27.12 -21.04 7.05
N ALA A 369 -28.06 -21.97 7.09
CA ALA A 369 -29.49 -21.71 7.29
C ALA A 369 -29.89 -21.68 8.78
N GLY A 370 -30.93 -20.91 9.11
CA GLY A 370 -31.39 -20.59 10.48
C GLY A 370 -31.20 -19.10 10.76
N ASP A 371 -32.02 -18.50 11.63
CA ASP A 371 -32.07 -17.05 11.90
C ASP A 371 -30.71 -16.50 12.37
N ALA A 372 -29.78 -16.29 11.44
CA ALA A 372 -28.95 -15.11 11.48
C ALA A 372 -29.96 -13.97 11.40
N LYS A 373 -30.35 -13.41 12.54
CA LYS A 373 -30.99 -12.10 12.56
C LYS A 373 -30.15 -11.27 11.59
N PRO A 374 -30.70 -10.80 10.45
CA PRO A 374 -29.96 -9.87 9.63
C PRO A 374 -29.53 -8.79 10.59
N SER A 375 -28.23 -8.57 10.73
CA SER A 375 -27.70 -7.45 11.51
C SER A 375 -28.57 -6.28 11.15
N ALA A 376 -29.37 -5.83 12.12
CA ALA A 376 -30.48 -4.93 11.85
C ALA A 376 -29.93 -3.77 11.01
N LYS A 377 -30.68 -3.35 10.00
CA LYS A 377 -30.44 -2.06 9.34
C LYS A 377 -30.48 -0.99 10.43
N LEU A 378 -29.34 -0.75 11.05
CA LEU A 378 -29.11 0.39 11.92
C LEU A 378 -29.14 1.60 10.99
N PRO A 379 -29.91 2.63 11.33
CA PRO A 379 -30.09 3.79 10.48
C PRO A 379 -28.71 4.38 10.13
N LEU A 380 -28.48 4.56 8.83
CA LEU A 380 -27.38 5.37 8.33
C LEU A 380 -27.51 6.77 8.96
N PRO A 381 -26.44 7.35 9.52
CA PRO A 381 -26.50 8.72 10.00
C PRO A 381 -26.79 9.67 8.84
N ALA A 382 -27.65 10.64 9.09
CA ALA A 382 -27.99 11.68 8.13
C ALA A 382 -26.75 12.45 7.71
N VAL A 383 -26.61 12.66 6.40
CA VAL A 383 -25.62 13.54 5.77
C VAL A 383 -25.66 14.91 6.45
N ALA A 384 -24.54 15.32 7.02
CA ALA A 384 -24.37 16.66 7.56
C ALA A 384 -24.57 17.68 6.43
N LYS A 385 -25.48 18.63 6.63
CA LYS A 385 -25.72 19.74 5.70
C LYS A 385 -24.44 20.54 5.51
N SER A 386 -24.16 20.89 4.26
CA SER A 386 -23.09 21.80 3.86
C SER A 386 -23.12 23.08 4.70
N ALA A 387 -21.96 23.45 5.27
CA ALA A 387 -21.78 24.68 6.00
C ALA A 387 -22.18 25.90 5.14
N GLU A 388 -22.81 26.88 5.79
CA GLU A 388 -23.12 28.20 5.21
C GLU A 388 -21.89 28.84 4.56
N PRO A 389 -22.07 29.65 3.50
CA PRO A 389 -20.96 30.29 2.82
C PRO A 389 -20.25 31.25 3.78
N LYS A 390 -19.07 30.85 4.24
CA LYS A 390 -18.16 31.75 4.94
C LYS A 390 -17.84 32.92 4.01
N LYS A 391 -17.81 34.14 4.57
CA LYS A 391 -17.39 35.36 3.88
C LYS A 391 -16.07 35.08 3.17
N ARG A 392 -16.04 35.16 1.83
CA ARG A 392 -14.85 34.84 1.03
C ARG A 392 -13.72 35.77 1.47
N GLU A 393 -12.67 35.15 2.02
CA GLU A 393 -11.43 35.82 2.34
C GLU A 393 -10.80 36.38 1.05
N SER A 394 -10.05 37.48 1.15
CA SER A 394 -9.36 38.00 -0.02
C SER A 394 -8.30 37.00 -0.49
N VAL A 395 -8.14 36.89 -1.82
CA VAL A 395 -7.12 36.03 -2.44
C VAL A 395 -5.71 36.39 -1.96
N ALA A 396 -5.44 37.68 -1.77
CA ALA A 396 -4.15 38.17 -1.28
C ALA A 396 -3.85 37.68 0.15
N ASP A 397 -4.84 37.72 1.05
CA ASP A 397 -4.69 37.26 2.44
C ASP A 397 -4.44 35.75 2.50
N ARG A 398 -5.14 34.97 1.66
CA ARG A 398 -4.95 33.51 1.55
C ARG A 398 -3.53 33.16 1.10
N LEU A 399 -3.04 33.83 0.06
CA LEU A 399 -1.68 33.64 -0.45
C LEU A 399 -0.63 34.08 0.58
N ALA A 400 -0.87 35.17 1.31
CA ALA A 400 0.02 35.63 2.38
C ALA A 400 0.17 34.58 3.49
N ARG A 401 -0.93 33.92 3.88
CA ARG A 401 -0.99 32.87 4.90
C ARG A 401 -0.64 31.46 4.38
N GLY A 402 -0.38 31.31 3.09
CA GLY A 402 0.00 30.03 2.48
C GLY A 402 -1.14 29.02 2.37
N VAL A 403 -2.39 29.46 2.38
CA VAL A 403 -3.59 28.61 2.26
C VAL A 403 -3.83 28.18 0.81
N GLY A 404 -3.21 28.89 -0.14
CA GLY A 404 -3.35 28.64 -1.57
C GLY A 404 -4.72 29.02 -2.15
N LEU A 405 -4.82 28.99 -3.48
CA LEU A 405 -6.02 29.30 -4.24
C LEU A 405 -6.98 28.10 -4.40
N GLU A 406 -8.27 28.39 -4.51
CA GLU A 406 -9.25 27.42 -4.99
C GLU A 406 -9.09 27.20 -6.49
N ALA A 407 -9.56 26.04 -6.98
CA ALA A 407 -9.54 25.74 -8.40
C ALA A 407 -10.34 26.77 -9.20
N GLY A 408 -9.72 27.32 -10.25
CA GLY A 408 -10.32 28.33 -11.13
C GLY A 408 -10.10 29.77 -10.66
N GLU A 409 -9.45 30.00 -9.52
CA GLU A 409 -9.09 31.36 -9.05
C GLU A 409 -7.76 31.85 -9.63
N ALA A 410 -6.94 30.97 -10.21
CA ALA A 410 -5.63 31.36 -10.74
C ALA A 410 -5.72 32.38 -11.88
N LEU A 411 -6.63 32.17 -12.85
CA LEU A 411 -6.76 33.08 -14.00
C LEU A 411 -7.30 34.48 -13.60
N PRO A 412 -8.38 34.61 -12.80
CA PRO A 412 -8.80 35.91 -12.28
C PRO A 412 -7.71 36.63 -11.49
N TRP A 413 -6.92 35.90 -10.70
CA TRP A 413 -5.82 36.48 -9.94
C TRP A 413 -4.69 36.99 -10.84
N LEU A 414 -4.27 36.21 -11.84
CA LEU A 414 -3.26 36.63 -12.83
C LEU A 414 -3.68 37.88 -13.59
N LYS A 415 -4.94 37.94 -14.04
CA LYS A 415 -5.49 39.14 -14.70
C LYS A 415 -5.46 40.38 -13.81
N GLY A 416 -5.54 40.21 -12.49
CA GLY A 416 -5.42 41.32 -11.54
C GLY A 416 -4.00 41.87 -11.38
N LEU A 417 -2.99 41.26 -12.01
CA LEU A 417 -1.61 41.74 -11.99
C LEU A 417 -1.30 42.75 -13.11
N ASP A 418 -2.16 42.82 -14.13
CA ASP A 418 -2.07 43.78 -15.23
C ASP A 418 -2.36 45.19 -14.69
N LYS A 419 -1.29 45.97 -14.47
CA LYS A 419 -1.38 47.32 -13.90
C LYS A 419 -1.57 48.37 -14.97
N ASN A 420 -1.11 48.10 -16.19
CA ASN A 420 -1.11 49.05 -17.29
C ASN A 420 -2.40 48.96 -18.14
N GLY A 421 -3.18 47.89 -17.99
CA GLY A 421 -4.46 47.62 -18.64
C GLY A 421 -4.35 47.21 -20.10
N ASP A 422 -3.19 46.74 -20.55
CA ASP A 422 -2.95 46.37 -21.95
C ASP A 422 -3.42 44.95 -22.31
N GLY A 423 -3.85 44.16 -21.31
CA GLY A 423 -4.38 42.82 -21.48
C GLY A 423 -3.31 41.73 -21.60
N THR A 424 -2.04 42.06 -21.42
CA THR A 424 -0.89 41.14 -21.35
C THR A 424 -0.22 41.25 -19.97
N LEU A 425 0.71 40.34 -19.65
CA LEU A 425 1.58 40.50 -18.48
C LEU A 425 3.04 40.49 -18.89
N ASP A 426 3.79 41.50 -18.48
CA ASP A 426 5.24 41.55 -18.65
C ASP A 426 6.02 40.92 -17.48
N LYS A 427 7.35 40.85 -17.62
CA LYS A 427 8.24 40.31 -16.58
C LYS A 427 8.09 41.00 -15.22
N GLY A 428 7.87 42.32 -15.20
CA GLY A 428 7.71 43.09 -13.97
C GLY A 428 6.37 42.82 -13.27
N GLU A 429 5.31 42.61 -14.05
CA GLU A 429 3.97 42.29 -13.55
C GLU A 429 3.87 40.84 -13.03
N LEU A 430 4.73 39.94 -13.51
CA LEU A 430 4.82 38.55 -13.04
C LEU A 430 5.64 38.36 -11.74
N GLU A 431 6.33 39.38 -11.23
CA GLU A 431 7.11 39.26 -9.99
C GLU A 431 6.31 38.71 -8.78
N PRO A 432 5.05 39.11 -8.54
CA PRO A 432 4.22 38.52 -7.49
C PRO A 432 4.01 37.01 -7.67
N LEU A 433 3.84 36.53 -8.91
CA LEU A 433 3.75 35.09 -9.21
C LEU A 433 5.05 34.38 -8.86
N LEU A 434 6.18 34.90 -9.35
CA LEU A 434 7.51 34.32 -9.10
C LEU A 434 7.83 34.28 -7.61
N ALA A 435 7.53 35.35 -6.87
CA ALA A 435 7.74 35.42 -5.42
C ALA A 435 6.94 34.35 -4.66
N VAL A 436 5.67 34.12 -5.03
CA VAL A 436 4.83 33.08 -4.41
C VAL A 436 5.37 31.69 -4.75
N LEU A 437 5.73 31.42 -6.01
CA LEU A 437 6.28 30.12 -6.43
C LEU A 437 7.61 29.79 -5.72
N VAL A 438 8.50 30.79 -5.58
CA VAL A 438 9.75 30.69 -4.83
C VAL A 438 9.48 30.42 -3.35
N LYS A 439 8.62 31.22 -2.70
CA LYS A 439 8.27 31.08 -1.29
C LYS A 439 7.66 29.71 -0.98
N THR A 440 6.81 29.20 -1.87
CA THR A 440 6.08 27.94 -1.67
C THR A 440 6.82 26.70 -2.19
N ARG A 441 8.01 26.87 -2.78
CA ARG A 441 8.87 25.77 -3.27
C ARG A 441 8.12 24.84 -4.22
N VAL A 442 7.49 25.39 -5.25
CA VAL A 442 6.80 24.60 -6.29
C VAL A 442 7.83 23.81 -7.11
N GLY A 443 7.61 22.50 -7.27
CA GLY A 443 8.56 21.62 -7.94
C GLY A 443 8.61 21.77 -9.46
N SER A 444 7.45 21.70 -10.13
CA SER A 444 7.34 21.78 -11.60
C SER A 444 5.96 22.29 -12.03
N LEU A 445 5.93 23.34 -12.84
CA LEU A 445 4.77 23.69 -13.67
C LEU A 445 4.86 22.93 -14.99
N SER A 446 3.84 22.17 -15.37
CA SER A 446 3.84 21.45 -16.64
C SER A 446 2.42 21.35 -17.19
N LEU A 447 2.27 21.58 -18.49
CA LEU A 447 1.13 21.09 -19.25
C LEU A 447 1.30 19.56 -19.36
N GLU A 448 0.22 18.80 -19.16
CA GLU A 448 0.24 17.37 -19.45
C GLU A 448 0.61 17.17 -20.93
N ARG A 449 1.86 16.78 -21.20
CA ARG A 449 2.26 16.31 -22.52
C ARG A 449 1.66 14.92 -22.72
N GLY A 450 1.02 14.73 -23.88
CA GLY A 450 0.77 13.41 -24.46
C GLY A 450 2.06 12.57 -24.57
N PRO A 451 1.96 11.29 -25.00
CA PRO A 451 3.00 10.29 -24.81
C PRO A 451 4.38 10.78 -25.27
N ARG A 452 5.36 10.71 -24.36
CA ARG A 452 6.74 11.13 -24.61
C ARG A 452 7.34 10.32 -25.76
N GLY A 453 7.65 11.01 -26.86
CA GLY A 453 8.62 10.57 -27.86
C GLY A 453 10.00 10.38 -27.24
N GLY A 454 10.77 9.47 -27.83
CA GLY A 454 11.98 8.86 -27.27
C GLY A 454 13.02 9.82 -26.70
N GLY A 455 13.63 9.40 -25.59
CA GLY A 455 14.75 10.07 -24.97
C GLY A 455 15.95 10.18 -25.93
N GLY A 456 16.54 11.38 -25.97
CA GLY A 456 17.75 11.67 -26.71
C GLY A 456 18.94 10.80 -26.27
N PRO A 457 19.96 10.65 -27.13
CA PRO A 457 21.05 9.72 -26.92
C PRO A 457 21.92 10.12 -25.72
N ALA A 458 22.21 9.12 -24.87
CA ALA A 458 23.18 9.26 -23.80
C ALA A 458 24.60 9.52 -24.37
N PRO A 459 25.44 10.30 -23.68
CA PRO A 459 26.79 10.60 -24.14
C PRO A 459 27.65 9.32 -24.20
N LYS A 460 28.21 9.05 -25.38
CA LYS A 460 29.18 7.98 -25.62
C LYS A 460 30.57 8.51 -25.30
N GLY A 461 31.19 7.98 -24.25
CA GLY A 461 32.63 8.09 -24.01
C GLY A 461 33.19 6.72 -23.63
N PRO A 462 34.28 6.25 -24.25
CA PRO A 462 34.87 4.95 -23.93
C PRO A 462 35.54 5.01 -22.55
N ARG A 463 35.27 4.00 -21.71
CA ARG A 463 36.10 3.73 -20.52
C ARG A 463 37.04 2.56 -20.85
N PRO A 464 38.28 2.55 -20.35
CA PRO A 464 39.27 1.54 -20.72
C PRO A 464 38.85 0.16 -20.20
N GLY A 465 38.91 -0.86 -21.07
CA GLY A 465 38.66 -2.25 -20.72
C GLY A 465 39.81 -2.84 -19.90
N ALA A 466 39.49 -3.41 -18.75
CA ALA A 466 40.41 -4.26 -18.00
C ALA A 466 40.35 -5.68 -18.58
N LYS A 467 41.48 -6.17 -19.11
CA LYS A 467 41.70 -7.61 -19.35
C LYS A 467 42.17 -8.25 -18.04
N GLY A 468 41.50 -9.33 -17.62
CA GLY A 468 41.94 -10.16 -16.49
C GLY A 468 40.98 -11.31 -16.18
N ASP A 469 41.37 -12.52 -16.60
CA ASP A 469 41.22 -13.84 -15.96
C ASP A 469 39.92 -14.25 -15.24
N THR A 470 38.76 -13.73 -15.61
CA THR A 470 37.49 -14.35 -15.19
C THR A 470 36.53 -14.46 -16.37
N LEU A 471 36.12 -15.68 -16.71
CA LEU A 471 35.00 -15.99 -17.63
C LEU A 471 33.62 -15.58 -17.01
N LEU A 472 33.66 -14.71 -16.00
CA LEU A 472 32.51 -14.26 -15.24
C LEU A 472 31.85 -13.10 -16.00
N GLY A 473 30.66 -13.36 -16.54
CA GLY A 473 29.97 -12.44 -17.45
C GLY A 473 29.91 -12.90 -18.90
N ASP A 474 30.57 -14.00 -19.28
CA ASP A 474 30.44 -14.66 -20.60
C ASP A 474 29.10 -15.43 -20.65
N PHE A 475 28.07 -14.80 -21.22
CA PHE A 475 26.70 -15.33 -21.27
C PHE A 475 26.50 -16.29 -22.46
N ASP A 476 27.19 -16.08 -23.57
CA ASP A 476 27.04 -16.87 -24.79
C ASP A 476 28.00 -18.07 -24.88
N GLY A 477 28.99 -18.14 -24.00
CA GLY A 477 29.95 -19.23 -23.88
C GLY A 477 31.01 -19.23 -24.99
N ASP A 478 31.31 -18.08 -25.59
CA ASP A 478 32.33 -17.94 -26.63
C ASP A 478 33.77 -17.81 -26.07
N GLY A 479 33.91 -17.70 -24.75
CA GLY A 479 35.19 -17.60 -24.06
C GLY A 479 35.75 -16.18 -23.96
N THR A 480 34.96 -15.17 -24.36
CA THR A 480 35.26 -13.75 -24.21
C THR A 480 34.11 -13.03 -23.50
N VAL A 481 34.31 -11.77 -23.10
CA VAL A 481 33.26 -10.92 -22.52
C VAL A 481 33.22 -9.61 -23.30
N ASP A 482 32.14 -9.40 -24.06
CA ASP A 482 31.95 -8.17 -24.83
C ASP A 482 31.35 -7.00 -23.99
N GLU A 483 31.15 -5.83 -24.60
CA GLU A 483 30.54 -4.69 -23.89
C GLU A 483 29.08 -4.94 -23.46
N ASN A 484 28.31 -5.68 -24.25
CA ASN A 484 26.92 -5.98 -23.94
C ASN A 484 26.83 -6.95 -22.76
N GLU A 485 27.68 -7.96 -22.76
CA GLU A 485 27.85 -8.95 -21.70
C GLU A 485 28.38 -8.31 -20.42
N SER A 486 29.36 -7.41 -20.51
CA SER A 486 29.82 -6.61 -19.37
C SER A 486 28.68 -5.76 -18.78
N ARG A 487 27.86 -5.13 -19.63
CA ARG A 487 26.65 -4.38 -19.20
C ARG A 487 25.60 -5.30 -18.56
N ALA A 488 25.35 -6.46 -19.15
CA ALA A 488 24.39 -7.45 -18.66
C ALA A 488 24.84 -8.04 -17.33
N PHE A 489 26.11 -8.39 -17.19
CA PHE A 489 26.70 -8.86 -15.94
C PHE A 489 26.63 -7.78 -14.86
N GLY A 490 26.94 -6.53 -15.19
CA GLY A 490 26.73 -5.40 -14.28
C GLY A 490 25.26 -5.20 -13.88
N ALA A 491 24.32 -5.47 -14.77
CA ALA A 491 22.88 -5.42 -14.46
C ALA A 491 22.44 -6.58 -13.57
N MET A 492 22.92 -7.80 -13.83
CA MET A 492 22.68 -8.98 -13.00
C MET A 492 23.26 -8.77 -11.60
N LYS A 493 24.52 -8.35 -11.49
CA LYS A 493 25.17 -8.00 -10.22
C LYS A 493 24.34 -7.00 -9.43
N ARG A 494 23.82 -5.95 -10.09
CA ARG A 494 22.88 -5.01 -9.48
C ARG A 494 21.57 -5.65 -9.02
N LEU A 495 21.00 -6.62 -9.74
CA LEU A 495 19.80 -7.33 -9.30
C LEU A 495 20.05 -8.22 -8.06
N THR A 496 21.28 -8.70 -7.91
CA THR A 496 21.73 -9.50 -6.76
C THR A 496 22.01 -8.63 -5.55
N GLU A 497 22.74 -7.54 -5.75
CA GLU A 497 23.30 -6.70 -4.68
C GLU A 497 22.39 -5.54 -4.27
N LEU A 498 21.56 -5.00 -5.18
CA LEU A 498 20.67 -3.88 -4.86
C LEU A 498 19.31 -4.38 -4.37
N GLY A 499 19.02 -4.15 -3.09
CA GLY A 499 17.67 -4.17 -2.53
C GLY A 499 16.88 -2.90 -2.87
N ASP A 500 16.83 -2.50 -4.14
CA ASP A 500 16.20 -1.23 -4.53
C ASP A 500 14.65 -1.31 -4.53
N GLY A 501 14.06 -1.07 -3.37
CA GLY A 501 12.64 -0.75 -3.20
C GLY A 501 11.70 -1.95 -3.25
N ASP A 502 10.40 -1.63 -3.20
CA ASP A 502 9.28 -2.57 -3.16
C ASP A 502 9.46 -3.81 -4.05
N GLY A 503 8.81 -4.92 -3.68
CA GLY A 503 8.89 -6.19 -4.41
C GLY A 503 8.55 -6.08 -5.90
N LEU A 504 7.93 -4.99 -6.32
CA LEU A 504 7.44 -4.75 -7.67
C LEU A 504 8.45 -4.08 -8.61
N ARG A 505 9.16 -3.02 -8.18
CA ARG A 505 10.29 -2.44 -8.94
C ARG A 505 11.34 -3.51 -9.25
N ARG A 506 11.53 -4.39 -8.28
CA ARG A 506 12.36 -5.59 -8.36
C ARG A 506 11.91 -6.52 -9.48
N LEU A 507 10.62 -6.94 -9.51
CA LEU A 507 10.08 -7.77 -10.59
C LEU A 507 10.24 -7.09 -11.95
N VAL A 508 9.91 -5.81 -12.08
CA VAL A 508 10.05 -5.07 -13.35
C VAL A 508 11.51 -5.02 -13.83
N ARG A 509 12.48 -4.83 -12.93
CA ARG A 509 13.91 -4.82 -13.29
C ARG A 509 14.41 -6.21 -13.69
N THR A 510 13.98 -7.27 -12.99
CA THR A 510 14.27 -8.65 -13.38
C THR A 510 13.71 -8.94 -14.76
N ASP A 511 12.49 -8.49 -15.05
CA ASP A 511 11.82 -8.74 -16.33
C ASP A 511 12.49 -7.98 -17.47
N ARG A 512 12.90 -6.73 -17.20
CA ARG A 512 13.68 -5.93 -18.14
C ARG A 512 15.04 -6.56 -18.44
N PHE A 513 15.70 -7.12 -17.43
CA PHE A 513 16.96 -7.84 -17.60
C PHE A 513 16.77 -9.11 -18.44
N LEU A 514 15.78 -9.94 -18.08
CA LEU A 514 15.45 -11.16 -18.82
C LEU A 514 15.01 -10.88 -20.25
N GLY A 515 14.33 -9.75 -20.51
CA GLY A 515 13.96 -9.30 -21.85
C GLY A 515 15.15 -8.93 -22.74
N GLY A 516 16.36 -8.83 -22.19
CA GLY A 516 17.60 -8.71 -22.96
C GLY A 516 18.09 -10.03 -23.56
N PHE A 517 17.44 -11.16 -23.28
CA PHE A 517 17.82 -12.49 -23.74
C PHE A 517 16.71 -13.13 -24.59
N GLU A 518 17.08 -13.95 -25.56
CA GLU A 518 16.14 -14.73 -26.36
C GLU A 518 15.73 -16.03 -25.61
N LEU A 519 14.74 -15.93 -24.72
CA LEU A 519 14.32 -17.03 -23.84
C LEU A 519 12.90 -17.53 -24.15
N THR A 520 12.69 -18.85 -24.04
CA THR A 520 11.35 -19.42 -23.92
C THR A 520 10.71 -19.02 -22.58
N THR A 521 9.38 -19.15 -22.48
CA THR A 521 8.65 -18.85 -21.23
C THR A 521 9.20 -19.63 -20.05
N ASP A 522 9.41 -20.94 -20.20
CA ASP A 522 9.88 -21.81 -19.12
C ASP A 522 11.30 -21.45 -18.67
N ARG A 523 12.19 -21.12 -19.63
CA ARG A 523 13.57 -20.70 -19.31
C ARG A 523 13.61 -19.34 -18.64
N ALA A 524 12.78 -18.40 -19.09
CA ALA A 524 12.64 -17.10 -18.43
C ALA A 524 12.11 -17.25 -16.98
N GLU A 525 11.20 -18.19 -16.74
CA GLU A 525 10.69 -18.48 -15.39
C GLU A 525 11.76 -19.15 -14.51
N ALA A 526 12.49 -20.15 -15.04
CA ALA A 526 13.60 -20.79 -14.34
C ALA A 526 14.71 -19.78 -13.98
N ALA A 527 15.08 -18.92 -14.93
CA ALA A 527 16.05 -17.85 -14.71
C ALA A 527 15.59 -16.85 -13.64
N ARG A 528 14.30 -16.50 -13.64
CA ARG A 528 13.69 -15.66 -12.60
C ARG A 528 13.79 -16.29 -11.22
N LYS A 529 13.50 -17.60 -11.10
CA LYS A 529 13.63 -18.36 -9.85
C LYS A 529 15.07 -18.33 -9.33
N VAL A 530 16.05 -18.57 -10.19
CA VAL A 530 17.48 -18.48 -9.83
C VAL A 530 17.87 -17.08 -9.37
N LEU A 531 17.49 -16.05 -10.12
CA LEU A 531 17.82 -14.66 -9.76
C LEU A 531 17.22 -14.28 -8.40
N ASN A 532 15.98 -14.67 -8.14
CA ASN A 532 15.34 -14.42 -6.84
C ASN A 532 15.96 -15.22 -5.70
N ALA A 533 16.33 -16.49 -5.94
CA ALA A 533 16.94 -17.36 -4.92
C ALA A 533 18.30 -16.82 -4.47
N GLY A 534 19.19 -16.48 -5.40
CA GLY A 534 20.53 -15.94 -5.09
C GLY A 534 20.48 -14.65 -4.28
N ARG A 535 19.57 -13.74 -4.63
CA ARG A 535 19.35 -12.50 -3.85
C ARG A 535 18.82 -12.78 -2.45
N THR A 536 17.79 -13.63 -2.34
CA THR A 536 17.17 -13.96 -1.03
C THR A 536 18.20 -14.61 -0.10
N ASP A 537 19.07 -15.43 -0.67
CA ASP A 537 20.16 -16.06 0.05
C ASP A 537 21.22 -15.07 0.53
N LEU A 538 21.66 -14.15 -0.33
CA LEU A 538 22.57 -13.06 0.06
C LEU A 538 21.96 -12.20 1.16
N ALA A 539 20.72 -11.73 0.99
CA ALA A 539 20.04 -10.89 1.98
C ALA A 539 20.00 -11.56 3.38
N ARG A 540 19.65 -12.85 3.43
CA ARG A 540 19.62 -13.62 4.69
C ARG A 540 20.99 -13.73 5.35
N ARG A 541 22.04 -14.00 4.57
CA ARG A 541 23.42 -14.14 5.10
C ARG A 541 23.98 -12.79 5.55
N VAL A 542 23.68 -11.71 4.83
CA VAL A 542 24.04 -10.33 5.24
C VAL A 542 23.35 -9.96 6.54
N LEU A 543 22.03 -10.18 6.66
CA LEU A 543 21.28 -9.92 7.89
C LEU A 543 21.88 -10.68 9.08
N ALA A 544 22.22 -11.96 8.90
CA ALA A 544 22.85 -12.75 9.95
C ALA A 544 24.22 -12.17 10.37
N LEU A 545 25.01 -11.68 9.41
CA LEU A 545 26.29 -11.02 9.68
C LEU A 545 26.12 -9.67 10.40
N ASP A 546 25.15 -8.86 10.01
CA ASP A 546 24.82 -7.59 10.67
C ASP A 546 24.41 -7.82 12.14
N LEU A 547 23.53 -8.78 12.39
CA LEU A 547 23.06 -9.13 13.73
C LEU A 547 24.19 -9.68 14.62
N ASP A 548 25.07 -10.53 14.06
CA ASP A 548 26.26 -11.03 14.78
C ASP A 548 27.22 -9.89 15.13
N THR A 549 27.46 -8.95 14.21
CA THR A 549 28.29 -7.77 14.46
C THR A 549 27.70 -6.89 15.56
N LEU A 550 26.39 -6.63 15.55
CA LEU A 550 25.73 -5.84 16.59
C LEU A 550 25.78 -6.52 17.96
N GLY A 551 25.57 -7.84 18.02
CA GLY A 551 25.70 -8.60 19.27
C GLY A 551 27.13 -8.58 19.83
N LYS A 552 28.15 -8.47 18.98
CA LYS A 552 29.54 -8.26 19.41
C LYS A 552 29.80 -6.83 19.87
N MET A 553 29.26 -5.85 19.16
CA MET A 553 29.32 -4.44 19.58
C MET A 553 28.69 -4.26 20.96
N GLU A 554 27.51 -4.83 21.20
CA GLU A 554 26.82 -4.78 22.48
C GLU A 554 27.67 -5.34 23.62
N LYS A 555 28.40 -6.44 23.39
CA LYS A 555 29.33 -6.99 24.38
C LYS A 555 30.52 -6.07 24.69
N LEU A 556 30.92 -5.23 23.73
CA LEU A 556 32.04 -4.29 23.89
C LEU A 556 31.60 -2.96 24.52
N THR A 557 30.41 -2.47 24.17
CA THR A 557 29.97 -1.09 24.45
C THR A 557 28.78 -1.00 25.39
N GLY A 558 28.06 -2.11 25.61
CA GLY A 558 26.78 -2.14 26.31
C GLY A 558 25.59 -1.80 25.41
N ALA A 559 24.39 -2.21 25.86
CA ALA A 559 23.15 -2.06 25.10
C ALA A 559 22.79 -0.59 24.80
N ASP A 560 23.08 0.33 25.72
CA ASP A 560 22.75 1.75 25.56
C ASP A 560 23.55 2.41 24.43
N ALA A 561 24.84 2.07 24.30
CA ALA A 561 25.68 2.57 23.21
C ALA A 561 25.23 2.03 21.85
N VAL A 562 24.81 0.76 21.78
CA VAL A 562 24.22 0.18 20.56
C VAL A 562 22.91 0.87 20.21
N ALA A 563 22.03 1.13 21.18
CA ALA A 563 20.79 1.86 20.94
C ALA A 563 21.03 3.29 20.45
N ARG A 564 22.02 4.01 21.01
CA ARG A 564 22.44 5.34 20.54
C ARG A 564 22.95 5.28 19.10
N TYR A 565 23.81 4.31 18.78
CA TYR A 565 24.31 4.09 17.43
C TYR A 565 23.18 3.86 16.41
N GLN A 566 22.23 2.98 16.73
CA GLN A 566 21.05 2.72 15.90
C GLN A 566 20.24 4.01 15.65
N GLY A 567 20.06 4.82 16.70
CA GLY A 567 19.39 6.12 16.60
C GLY A 567 20.10 7.07 15.63
N LEU A 568 21.43 7.19 15.74
CA LEU A 568 22.24 8.04 14.88
C LEU A 568 22.19 7.59 13.41
N VAL A 569 22.25 6.28 13.15
CA VAL A 569 22.14 5.72 11.79
C VAL A 569 20.80 6.13 11.15
N ILE A 570 19.69 5.98 11.89
CA ILE A 570 18.37 6.36 11.41
C ILE A 570 18.29 7.87 11.17
N ASP A 571 18.81 8.69 12.09
CA ASP A 571 18.77 10.15 11.98
C ASP A 571 19.59 10.65 10.78
N GLN A 572 20.80 10.11 10.55
CA GLN A 572 21.65 10.45 9.41
C GLN A 572 20.98 10.04 8.09
N GLN A 573 20.31 8.90 8.05
CA GLN A 573 19.60 8.42 6.87
C GLN A 573 18.40 9.30 6.54
N VAL A 574 17.61 9.71 7.53
CA VAL A 574 16.51 10.68 7.35
C VAL A 574 17.05 12.03 6.87
N ALA A 575 18.19 12.49 7.39
CA ALA A 575 18.85 13.72 6.93
C ALA A 575 19.35 13.64 5.47
N ALA A 576 19.89 12.49 5.04
CA ALA A 576 20.32 12.28 3.66
C ALA A 576 19.15 12.32 2.64
N VAL A 577 17.93 11.96 3.07
CA VAL A 577 16.71 12.16 2.27
C VAL A 577 16.37 13.65 2.13
N ARG A 578 16.58 14.44 3.19
CA ARG A 578 16.35 15.89 3.21
C ARG A 578 17.30 16.66 2.28
N THR A 579 18.47 16.11 1.93
CA THR A 579 19.47 16.79 1.06
C THR A 579 19.30 16.54 -0.43
N ARG A 580 18.56 15.51 -0.87
CA ARG A 580 18.27 15.30 -2.30
C ARG A 580 17.22 16.29 -2.85
N THR A 581 16.33 16.81 -2.00
CA THR A 581 15.26 17.76 -2.39
C THR A 581 15.66 19.23 -2.26
N ALA A 582 16.77 19.54 -1.60
CA ALA A 582 17.26 20.90 -1.34
C ALA A 582 18.45 21.31 -2.22
N ARG A 583 18.57 20.75 -3.42
CA ARG A 583 19.79 20.88 -4.26
C ARG A 583 20.01 22.22 -4.94
N ASP A 584 19.09 23.18 -4.84
CA ASP A 584 19.28 24.51 -5.43
C ASP A 584 19.39 25.59 -4.34
N PRO A 585 20.55 26.26 -4.19
CA PRO A 585 20.73 27.35 -3.22
C PRO A 585 19.91 28.61 -3.57
N ASP A 586 19.45 28.75 -4.82
CA ASP A 586 18.46 29.73 -5.23
C ASP A 586 17.45 29.10 -6.21
N PRO A 587 16.16 28.93 -5.82
CA PRO A 587 15.14 28.35 -6.69
C PRO A 587 14.64 29.31 -7.78
N ARG A 588 14.95 30.61 -7.71
CA ARG A 588 14.37 31.62 -8.61
C ARG A 588 14.68 31.38 -10.10
N PRO A 589 15.93 31.08 -10.52
CA PRO A 589 16.23 30.81 -11.93
C PRO A 589 15.48 29.59 -12.48
N VAL A 590 15.20 28.59 -11.63
CA VAL A 590 14.40 27.41 -12.03
C VAL A 590 12.95 27.82 -12.24
N VAL A 591 12.37 28.57 -11.31
CA VAL A 591 10.98 29.06 -11.39
C VAL A 591 10.78 29.95 -12.61
N GLU A 592 11.69 30.89 -12.86
CA GLU A 592 11.63 31.78 -14.03
C GLU A 592 11.64 30.97 -15.34
N ARG A 593 12.48 29.94 -15.46
CA ARG A 593 12.47 29.04 -16.63
C ARG A 593 11.17 28.25 -16.77
N GLN A 594 10.54 27.85 -15.66
CA GLN A 594 9.26 27.13 -15.69
C GLN A 594 8.09 28.02 -16.09
N VAL A 595 8.10 29.30 -15.73
CA VAL A 595 7.07 30.25 -16.16
C VAL A 595 7.30 30.65 -17.62
N ALA A 596 8.54 30.91 -18.01
CA ALA A 596 8.91 31.30 -19.38
C ALA A 596 8.53 30.24 -20.44
N GLN A 597 8.36 28.96 -20.08
CA GLN A 597 7.95 27.94 -21.07
C GLN A 597 6.51 28.14 -21.60
N PHE A 598 5.71 28.97 -20.94
CA PHE A 598 4.34 29.29 -21.35
C PHE A 598 4.28 30.52 -22.27
N ASP A 599 5.34 31.31 -22.34
CA ASP A 599 5.57 32.31 -23.38
C ASP A 599 6.04 31.58 -24.65
N LYS A 600 5.12 31.29 -25.56
CA LYS A 600 5.36 30.44 -26.74
C LYS A 600 6.03 31.18 -27.88
N ASN A 601 5.76 32.47 -28.00
CA ASN A 601 6.34 33.32 -29.03
C ASN A 601 7.68 33.94 -28.58
N ASN A 602 8.04 33.80 -27.29
CA ASN A 602 9.26 34.25 -26.66
C ASN A 602 9.47 35.76 -26.84
N ASP A 603 8.38 36.54 -26.74
CA ASP A 603 8.40 38.00 -26.83
C ASP A 603 8.53 38.70 -25.47
N GLY A 604 8.49 37.93 -24.37
CA GLY A 604 8.60 38.44 -23.01
C GLY A 604 7.29 38.99 -22.42
N GLN A 605 6.17 38.80 -23.11
CA GLN A 605 4.81 39.14 -22.68
C GLN A 605 3.92 37.90 -22.72
N PHE A 606 2.94 37.84 -21.83
CA PHE A 606 1.98 36.73 -21.80
C PHE A 606 0.64 37.18 -22.37
N SER A 607 0.29 36.67 -23.54
CA SER A 607 -1.02 36.87 -24.16
C SER A 607 -2.15 36.22 -23.34
N PRO A 608 -3.43 36.59 -23.57
CA PRO A 608 -4.57 35.97 -22.88
C PRO A 608 -4.64 34.44 -22.97
N ASP A 609 -4.21 33.87 -24.10
CA ASP A 609 -4.20 32.41 -24.31
C ASP A 609 -3.08 31.75 -23.49
N GLU A 610 -1.88 32.35 -23.47
CA GLU A 610 -0.73 31.87 -22.67
C GLU A 610 -1.00 31.99 -21.17
N LEU A 611 -1.66 33.06 -20.73
CA LEU A 611 -2.13 33.22 -19.36
C LEU A 611 -3.15 32.15 -18.96
N THR A 612 -4.02 31.73 -19.89
CA THR A 612 -4.99 30.67 -19.64
C THR A 612 -4.28 29.32 -19.46
N GLU A 613 -3.24 29.04 -20.25
CA GLU A 613 -2.42 27.83 -20.10
C GLU A 613 -1.61 27.83 -18.79
N LEU A 614 -1.01 28.97 -18.44
CA LEU A 614 -0.29 29.14 -17.18
C LEU A 614 -1.24 28.98 -15.98
N ALA A 615 -2.41 29.64 -16.00
CA ALA A 615 -3.43 29.51 -14.97
C ALA A 615 -3.87 28.05 -14.78
N THR A 616 -4.08 27.34 -15.89
CA THR A 616 -4.43 25.92 -15.87
C THR A 616 -3.35 25.08 -15.19
N ALA A 617 -2.07 25.35 -15.46
CA ALA A 617 -0.97 24.67 -14.79
C ALA A 617 -0.91 24.97 -13.28
N LEU A 618 -1.22 26.21 -12.89
CA LEU A 618 -1.27 26.63 -11.48
C LEU A 618 -2.43 26.00 -10.72
N ASP A 619 -3.62 25.91 -11.33
CA ASP A 619 -4.81 25.30 -10.73
C ASP A 619 -4.65 23.79 -10.50
N ARG A 620 -3.77 23.15 -11.26
CA ARG A 620 -3.49 21.70 -11.15
C ARG A 620 -2.54 21.34 -10.00
N LEU A 621 -1.93 22.33 -9.33
CA LEU A 621 -1.05 22.09 -8.19
C LEU A 621 -1.83 21.48 -7.02
N ALA A 622 -1.26 20.45 -6.39
CA ALA A 622 -1.81 19.87 -5.16
C ALA A 622 -1.89 20.93 -4.05
N GLY A 623 -3.04 21.04 -3.39
CA GLY A 623 -3.33 22.12 -2.42
C GLY A 623 -3.61 23.50 -3.04
N GLY A 624 -3.39 23.67 -4.34
CA GLY A 624 -3.60 24.92 -5.07
C GLY A 624 -2.37 25.82 -5.10
N PHE A 625 -2.36 26.75 -6.06
CA PHE A 625 -1.29 27.74 -6.19
C PHE A 625 -1.13 28.56 -4.90
N GLY A 626 0.10 28.69 -4.40
CA GLY A 626 0.42 29.41 -3.17
C GLY A 626 0.20 28.63 -1.87
N CYS A 627 -0.13 27.34 -1.95
CA CYS A 627 -0.17 26.46 -0.78
C CYS A 627 1.24 26.29 -0.18
N ALA A 628 1.36 26.44 1.14
CA ALA A 628 2.61 26.28 1.87
C ALA A 628 3.24 24.89 1.63
N ALA A 629 4.58 24.83 1.68
CA ALA A 629 5.27 23.54 1.64
C ALA A 629 4.98 22.79 2.95
N PRO A 630 4.58 21.51 2.87
CA PRO A 630 4.29 20.75 4.08
C PRO A 630 5.61 20.44 4.81
N GLU A 631 5.50 20.25 6.13
CA GLU A 631 6.65 19.91 6.97
C GLU A 631 7.27 18.57 6.56
N ALA A 632 8.60 18.49 6.55
CA ALA A 632 9.27 17.23 6.29
C ALA A 632 9.05 16.25 7.45
N ILE A 633 8.89 14.97 7.11
CA ILE A 633 8.58 13.92 8.08
C ILE A 633 9.88 13.45 8.75
N ASP A 634 9.87 13.30 10.08
CA ASP A 634 10.97 12.74 10.87
C ASP A 634 10.53 11.60 11.79
N MET A 635 11.50 10.92 12.39
CA MET A 635 11.26 9.87 13.37
C MET A 635 10.47 10.38 14.58
N ALA A 636 10.74 11.61 15.03
CA ALA A 636 9.99 12.22 16.12
C ALA A 636 8.49 12.40 15.76
N GLN A 637 8.13 12.44 14.48
CA GLN A 637 6.76 12.43 14.02
C GLN A 637 6.04 11.13 14.36
N PHE A 638 6.69 9.98 14.28
CA PHE A 638 6.12 8.71 14.72
C PHE A 638 5.79 8.75 16.21
N THR A 639 6.71 9.24 17.04
CA THR A 639 6.47 9.42 18.47
C THR A 639 5.28 10.35 18.73
N ARG A 640 5.20 11.49 18.03
CA ARG A 640 4.05 12.41 18.13
C ARG A 640 2.73 11.74 17.75
N ARG A 641 2.72 10.91 16.70
CA ARG A 641 1.54 10.17 16.24
C ARG A 641 1.07 9.13 17.26
N PHE A 642 2.00 8.39 17.85
CA PHE A 642 1.67 7.43 18.92
C PHE A 642 1.10 8.16 20.15
N VAL A 643 1.76 9.23 20.60
CA VAL A 643 1.30 10.04 21.74
C VAL A 643 -0.05 10.71 21.48
N ALA A 644 -0.41 11.00 20.22
CA ALA A 644 -1.73 11.54 19.87
C ALA A 644 -2.90 10.60 20.21
N TYR A 645 -2.65 9.32 20.50
CA TYR A 645 -3.63 8.39 21.05
C TYR A 645 -3.82 8.49 22.58
N ASP A 646 -3.11 9.41 23.27
CA ASP A 646 -3.33 9.73 24.68
C ASP A 646 -4.40 10.83 24.83
N PRO A 647 -5.67 10.47 25.11
CA PRO A 647 -6.73 11.46 25.27
C PRO A 647 -6.55 12.33 26.53
N ALA A 648 -5.68 11.94 27.46
CA ALA A 648 -5.45 12.65 28.71
C ALA A 648 -4.30 13.67 28.63
N GLY A 649 -3.53 13.68 27.53
CA GLY A 649 -2.43 14.62 27.30
C GLY A 649 -1.29 14.51 28.31
N LYS A 650 -1.12 13.34 28.93
CA LYS A 650 -0.06 13.03 29.89
C LYS A 650 1.27 12.66 29.21
N GLY A 651 1.24 12.41 27.90
CA GLY A 651 2.39 12.00 27.11
C GLY A 651 2.61 10.48 27.11
N SER A 652 1.73 9.70 27.74
CA SER A 652 1.84 8.24 27.85
C SER A 652 0.58 7.56 27.34
N VAL A 653 0.70 6.45 26.62
CA VAL A 653 -0.43 5.83 25.92
C VAL A 653 -0.70 4.44 26.48
N ALA A 654 -1.91 4.19 26.97
CA ALA A 654 -2.30 2.83 27.34
C ALA A 654 -2.36 1.94 26.10
N VAL A 655 -1.70 0.79 26.11
CA VAL A 655 -1.64 -0.15 24.97
C VAL A 655 -3.05 -0.54 24.49
N ALA A 656 -4.00 -0.68 25.42
CA ALA A 656 -5.40 -0.99 25.11
C ALA A 656 -6.18 0.13 24.37
N LYS A 657 -5.63 1.35 24.31
CA LYS A 657 -6.21 2.49 23.57
C LYS A 657 -5.66 2.64 22.16
N LEU A 658 -4.56 1.95 21.85
CA LEU A 658 -4.03 1.93 20.50
C LEU A 658 -4.95 1.10 19.60
N PRO A 659 -5.08 1.51 18.32
CA PRO A 659 -5.84 0.75 17.36
C PRO A 659 -5.17 -0.60 17.07
N GLU A 660 -5.97 -1.59 16.67
CA GLU A 660 -5.52 -2.99 16.57
C GLU A 660 -4.24 -3.16 15.75
N ARG A 661 -4.14 -2.43 14.62
CA ARG A 661 -2.97 -2.49 13.73
C ARG A 661 -1.64 -2.10 14.39
N LEU A 662 -1.68 -1.35 15.49
CA LEU A 662 -0.49 -0.91 16.23
C LEU A 662 -0.24 -1.75 17.49
N VAL A 663 -1.15 -2.63 17.88
CA VAL A 663 -1.05 -3.22 19.22
C VAL A 663 0.03 -4.27 19.34
N ASP A 664 0.29 -5.09 18.31
CA ASP A 664 1.45 -6.01 18.36
C ASP A 664 2.77 -5.24 18.56
N PHE A 665 2.94 -4.16 17.81
CA PHE A 665 4.07 -3.24 17.95
C PHE A 665 4.14 -2.64 19.37
N ALA A 666 3.00 -2.18 19.89
CA ALA A 666 2.90 -1.58 21.21
C ALA A 666 3.23 -2.55 22.35
N VAL A 667 2.74 -3.78 22.29
CA VAL A 667 3.04 -4.82 23.30
C VAL A 667 4.53 -5.15 23.33
N ARG A 668 5.20 -5.11 22.17
CA ARG A 668 6.66 -5.31 22.08
C ARG A 668 7.45 -4.07 22.54
N GLY A 669 6.88 -2.88 22.39
CA GLY A 669 7.46 -1.62 22.84
C GLY A 669 7.33 -1.38 24.34
N ASP A 670 6.31 -1.96 24.99
CA ASP A 670 6.10 -1.93 26.44
C ASP A 670 7.13 -2.82 27.15
N ARG A 671 8.30 -2.24 27.45
CA ARG A 671 9.47 -2.98 27.96
C ARG A 671 9.25 -3.45 29.39
N ASN A 672 8.56 -2.66 30.20
CA ASN A 672 8.31 -2.96 31.61
C ASN A 672 7.04 -3.80 31.83
N ARG A 673 6.19 -3.96 30.79
CA ARG A 673 4.93 -4.70 30.78
C ARG A 673 3.89 -4.15 31.75
N ASP A 674 3.87 -2.84 31.95
CA ASP A 674 2.87 -2.17 32.80
C ASP A 674 1.57 -1.81 32.05
N GLY A 675 1.53 -2.05 30.73
CA GLY A 675 0.39 -1.75 29.86
C GLY A 675 0.32 -0.29 29.40
N ILE A 676 1.35 0.51 29.67
CA ILE A 676 1.46 1.93 29.36
C ILE A 676 2.76 2.19 28.60
N LEU A 677 2.65 2.83 27.45
CA LEU A 677 3.81 3.27 26.67
C LEU A 677 4.21 4.68 27.04
N SER A 678 5.39 4.84 27.64
CA SER A 678 6.04 6.14 27.84
C SER A 678 6.66 6.69 26.54
N PRO A 679 6.92 8.02 26.41
CA PRO A 679 7.61 8.58 25.25
C PRO A 679 8.97 7.92 24.97
N ALA A 680 9.70 7.54 26.03
CA ALA A 680 11.01 6.90 25.91
C ALA A 680 10.89 5.47 25.35
N GLU A 681 9.87 4.72 25.77
CA GLU A 681 9.59 3.39 25.21
C GLU A 681 9.16 3.46 23.76
N ILE A 682 8.31 4.45 23.42
CA ILE A 682 7.87 4.68 22.04
C ILE A 682 9.06 5.03 21.15
N ASP A 683 9.87 6.02 21.54
CA ASP A 683 11.03 6.45 20.74
C ASP A 683 12.08 5.33 20.60
N GLY A 684 12.39 4.65 21.70
CA GLY A 684 13.29 3.50 21.70
C GLY A 684 12.80 2.37 20.80
N PHE A 685 11.53 1.99 20.91
CA PHE A 685 10.92 0.95 20.08
C PHE A 685 10.95 1.31 18.60
N ILE A 686 10.56 2.55 18.24
CA ILE A 686 10.54 3.01 16.86
C ILE A 686 11.95 2.97 16.27
N ARG A 687 12.97 3.47 16.97
CA ARG A 687 14.36 3.47 16.49
C ARG A 687 14.89 2.05 16.31
N THR A 688 14.72 1.19 17.30
CA THR A 688 15.17 -0.21 17.21
C THR A 688 14.44 -0.97 16.11
N SER A 689 13.13 -0.74 15.94
CA SER A 689 12.33 -1.42 14.92
C SER A 689 12.63 -0.92 13.51
N ALA A 690 12.77 0.40 13.31
CA ALA A 690 13.17 1.00 12.04
C ALA A 690 14.59 0.54 11.64
N PHE A 691 15.50 0.44 12.60
CA PHE A 691 16.83 -0.11 12.37
C PHE A 691 16.77 -1.61 12.06
N GLY A 692 15.95 -2.39 12.76
CA GLY A 692 15.71 -3.80 12.45
C GLY A 692 15.19 -4.01 11.02
N GLN A 693 14.24 -3.19 10.57
CA GLN A 693 13.72 -3.21 9.20
C GLN A 693 14.77 -2.76 8.18
N LEU A 694 15.59 -1.76 8.50
CA LEU A 694 16.74 -1.35 7.70
C LEU A 694 17.68 -2.53 7.44
N LEU A 695 17.90 -3.40 8.44
CA LEU A 695 18.71 -4.60 8.30
C LEU A 695 17.99 -5.72 7.55
N SER A 696 16.71 -5.98 7.84
CA SER A 696 16.00 -7.17 7.35
C SER A 696 15.43 -7.02 5.94
N GLU A 697 14.81 -5.89 5.65
CA GLU A 697 14.12 -5.63 4.38
C GLU A 697 14.97 -4.80 3.44
N GLY A 698 15.93 -4.10 4.04
CA GLY A 698 16.68 -3.11 3.34
C GLY A 698 15.78 -1.98 2.86
N ILE A 699 15.16 -1.24 3.78
CA ILE A 699 14.35 -0.07 3.41
C ILE A 699 14.80 1.14 4.21
N TYR A 700 15.47 2.05 3.51
CA TYR A 700 15.35 3.50 3.66
C TYR A 700 16.00 4.24 2.49
N VAL A 701 15.14 4.85 1.67
CA VAL A 701 15.35 5.84 0.60
C VAL A 701 16.79 6.04 0.10
N GLY A 702 17.10 5.54 -1.10
CA GLY A 702 18.30 5.98 -1.79
C GLY A 702 18.88 5.05 -2.83
N GLY A 703 18.49 3.78 -2.80
CA GLY A 703 19.08 2.73 -3.62
C GLY A 703 20.47 2.34 -3.09
N GLY A 704 20.61 1.07 -2.72
CA GLY A 704 21.81 0.49 -2.13
C GLY A 704 21.55 -0.18 -0.78
N PHE A 705 21.33 -1.50 -0.79
CA PHE A 705 21.27 -2.34 0.42
C PHE A 705 22.44 -3.30 0.53
N ALA A 706 22.62 -3.80 1.76
CA ALA A 706 23.80 -4.47 2.31
C ALA A 706 25.00 -3.52 2.40
N ASP A 707 25.11 -2.74 3.49
CA ASP A 707 26.35 -2.09 4.04
C ASP A 707 25.99 -1.08 5.17
N ALA A 708 24.83 -1.18 5.85
CA ALA A 708 24.38 -0.12 6.77
C ALA A 708 25.40 0.14 7.90
N LEU A 709 25.91 -0.92 8.54
CA LEU A 709 26.95 -0.80 9.56
C LEU A 709 28.25 -0.19 9.00
N VAL A 710 28.64 -0.59 7.79
CA VAL A 710 29.89 -0.13 7.14
C VAL A 710 29.80 1.33 6.72
N ARG A 711 28.67 1.75 6.14
CA ARG A 711 28.48 3.12 5.66
C ARG A 711 28.38 4.15 6.77
N HIS A 712 28.00 3.69 7.96
CA HIS A 712 27.80 4.53 9.14
C HIS A 712 28.80 4.16 10.24
N ALA A 713 29.97 3.61 9.86
CA ALA A 713 31.02 3.27 10.81
C ALA A 713 31.59 4.52 11.52
N ASP A 714 31.56 5.67 10.83
CA ASP A 714 31.93 6.99 11.34
C ASP A 714 31.07 7.44 12.53
N LEU A 715 29.81 7.00 12.61
CA LEU A 715 28.92 7.35 13.73
C LEU A 715 29.34 6.72 15.07
N VAL A 716 30.32 5.80 15.08
CA VAL A 716 30.90 5.28 16.31
C VAL A 716 31.63 6.39 17.09
N ASP A 717 32.16 7.41 16.40
CA ASP A 717 32.84 8.55 17.03
C ASP A 717 31.88 9.38 17.90
N GLU A 718 30.60 9.41 17.52
CA GLU A 718 29.53 10.13 18.23
C GLU A 718 29.07 9.42 19.52
N LEU A 719 29.57 8.20 19.80
CA LEU A 719 29.21 7.43 20.98
C LEU A 719 30.04 7.75 22.22
N GLU A 720 31.11 8.55 22.08
CA GLU A 720 31.99 8.98 23.18
C GLU A 720 32.57 7.80 23.98
N LEU A 721 32.89 6.70 23.27
CA LEU A 721 33.45 5.48 23.88
C LEU A 721 34.92 5.68 24.30
N PRO A 722 35.41 4.94 25.32
CA PRO A 722 36.84 4.87 25.61
C PRO A 722 37.66 4.47 24.39
N ASP A 723 38.86 5.04 24.21
CA ASP A 723 39.69 4.86 23.00
C ASP A 723 39.93 3.37 22.64
N GLU A 724 40.18 2.52 23.64
CA GLU A 724 40.39 1.08 23.42
C GLU A 724 39.12 0.37 22.92
N THR A 725 37.96 0.71 23.52
CA THR A 725 36.66 0.19 23.10
C THR A 725 36.29 0.68 21.70
N ARG A 726 36.54 1.96 21.39
CA ARG A 726 36.30 2.54 20.06
C ARG A 726 37.09 1.80 18.98
N LYS A 727 38.40 1.62 19.17
CA LYS A 727 39.26 0.86 18.24
C LYS A 727 38.81 -0.59 18.06
N ALA A 728 38.33 -1.24 19.12
CA ALA A 728 37.79 -2.60 19.02
C ALA A 728 36.51 -2.67 18.16
N VAL A 729 35.65 -1.65 18.26
CA VAL A 729 34.44 -1.53 17.42
C VAL A 729 34.81 -1.23 15.96
N GLU A 730 35.79 -0.34 15.72
CA GLU A 730 36.29 -0.04 14.37
C GLU A 730 36.84 -1.30 13.66
N GLU A 731 37.65 -2.11 14.34
CA GLU A 731 38.18 -3.36 13.78
C GLU A 731 37.06 -4.38 13.54
N LEU A 732 36.06 -4.44 14.43
CA LEU A 732 34.88 -5.28 14.24
C LEU A 732 34.11 -4.91 12.97
N PHE A 733 33.97 -3.61 12.66
CA PHE A 733 33.29 -3.13 11.46
C PHE A 733 34.14 -3.34 10.20
N ALA A 734 35.47 -3.21 10.30
CA ALA A 734 36.39 -3.55 9.23
C ALA A 734 36.32 -5.04 8.86
N GLU A 735 36.26 -5.93 9.87
CA GLU A 735 36.08 -7.36 9.68
C GLU A 735 34.72 -7.71 9.05
N HIS A 736 33.65 -7.03 9.49
CA HIS A 736 32.34 -7.15 8.87
C HIS A 736 32.41 -6.83 7.36
N ASN A 737 33.03 -5.71 6.99
CA ASN A 737 33.15 -5.28 5.59
C ASN A 737 33.93 -6.29 4.73
N ARG A 738 35.00 -6.89 5.26
CA ARG A 738 35.76 -7.95 4.58
C ARG A 738 34.87 -9.16 4.29
N LYS A 739 34.11 -9.64 5.28
CA LYS A 739 33.18 -10.79 5.12
C LYS A 739 32.07 -10.49 4.13
N LEU A 740 31.50 -9.29 4.20
CA LEU A 740 30.43 -8.86 3.31
C LEU A 740 30.89 -8.82 1.85
N THR A 741 32.11 -8.33 1.60
CA THR A 741 32.71 -8.30 0.26
C THR A 741 32.88 -9.72 -0.32
N VAL A 742 33.40 -10.65 0.47
CA VAL A 742 33.55 -12.07 0.06
C VAL A 742 32.19 -12.67 -0.27
N MET A 743 31.20 -12.49 0.61
CA MET A 743 29.85 -13.04 0.46
C MET A 743 29.13 -12.51 -0.79
N LYS A 744 29.25 -11.20 -1.08
CA LYS A 744 28.70 -10.59 -2.31
C LYS A 744 29.31 -11.24 -3.55
N ASN A 745 30.64 -11.34 -3.61
CA ASN A 745 31.36 -11.90 -4.75
C ASN A 745 31.00 -13.39 -5.00
N GLU A 746 30.97 -14.21 -3.95
CA GLU A 746 30.59 -15.62 -4.05
C GLU A 746 29.16 -15.80 -4.55
N THR A 747 28.22 -14.99 -4.07
CA THR A 747 26.81 -15.05 -4.48
C THR A 747 26.64 -14.69 -5.95
N VAL A 748 27.27 -13.59 -6.38
CA VAL A 748 27.18 -13.16 -7.78
C VAL A 748 27.77 -14.23 -8.71
N ALA A 749 28.86 -14.88 -8.31
CA ALA A 749 29.46 -15.96 -9.08
C ALA A 749 28.57 -17.21 -9.17
N ASP A 750 28.05 -17.69 -8.04
CA ASP A 750 27.13 -18.84 -7.98
C ASP A 750 25.84 -18.58 -8.77
N GLN A 751 25.28 -17.39 -8.62
CA GLN A 751 24.05 -17.00 -9.31
C GLN A 751 24.26 -16.87 -10.82
N PHE A 752 25.41 -16.37 -11.27
CA PHE A 752 25.77 -16.34 -12.69
C PHE A 752 25.81 -17.75 -13.28
N ALA A 753 26.46 -18.70 -12.59
CA ALA A 753 26.55 -20.10 -13.02
C ALA A 753 25.16 -20.74 -13.12
N LYS A 754 24.33 -20.61 -12.07
CA LYS A 754 22.96 -21.13 -12.05
C LYS A 754 22.07 -20.45 -13.10
N PHE A 755 22.29 -19.16 -13.37
CA PHE A 755 21.55 -18.44 -14.39
C PHE A 755 21.85 -19.02 -15.77
N ARG A 756 23.13 -19.21 -16.11
CA ARG A 756 23.55 -19.85 -17.38
C ARG A 756 22.96 -21.25 -17.54
N ASP A 757 22.90 -22.03 -16.48
CA ASP A 757 22.25 -23.35 -16.54
C ASP A 757 20.73 -23.24 -16.79
N ALA A 758 20.06 -22.26 -16.17
CA ALA A 758 18.62 -22.03 -16.32
C ALA A 758 18.23 -21.52 -17.73
N VAL A 759 19.07 -20.68 -18.35
CA VAL A 759 18.81 -20.15 -19.70
C VAL A 759 19.37 -21.01 -20.83
N GLY A 760 20.25 -21.97 -20.49
CA GLY A 760 21.04 -22.77 -21.41
C GLY A 760 22.43 -22.15 -21.62
N LYS A 761 23.48 -22.99 -21.64
CA LYS A 761 24.90 -22.59 -21.59
C LYS A 761 25.37 -21.60 -22.67
N LYS A 762 24.54 -21.37 -23.70
CA LYS A 762 24.73 -20.41 -24.81
C LYS A 762 23.42 -19.65 -25.04
N ALA A 763 23.16 -18.63 -24.23
CA ALA A 763 21.97 -17.79 -24.37
C ALA A 763 22.38 -16.44 -24.96
N PRO A 764 22.26 -16.25 -26.29
CA PRO A 764 22.68 -15.01 -26.92
C PRO A 764 21.83 -13.84 -26.41
N LEU A 765 22.48 -12.69 -26.22
CA LEU A 765 21.79 -11.44 -25.96
C LEU A 765 20.99 -11.03 -27.21
N ALA A 766 19.75 -10.58 -27.02
CA ALA A 766 18.90 -10.16 -28.12
C ALA A 766 19.54 -8.98 -28.87
N ALA A 767 19.53 -9.03 -30.21
CA ALA A 767 19.98 -7.91 -31.03
C ALA A 767 19.15 -6.66 -30.67
N LYS A 768 19.83 -5.52 -30.42
CA LYS A 768 19.23 -4.26 -29.93
C LYS A 768 17.87 -3.96 -30.59
N ARG A 769 16.82 -3.85 -29.79
CA ARG A 769 15.56 -3.19 -30.15
C ARG A 769 15.65 -1.69 -29.93
#